data_AF-A0A536AI36-F1
#
_entry.id   AF-A0A536AI36-F1
#
_cell.length_a   1.000
_cell.length_b   1.000
_cell.length_c   1.000
_cell.angle_alpha   90.00
_cell.angle_beta   90.00
_cell.angle_gamma   90.00
#
_symmetry.space_group_name_H-M   'P 1'
#
loop_
_entity.id
_entity.type
_entity.pdbx_description
1 polymer ?
#
loop_
_entity_poly.entity_id
_entity_poly.type
_entity_poly.pdbx_seq_one_letter_code
_entity_poly.pdbx_strand_id
1 'polypeptide(L)'
;MSDRENVTSSNGDLVVVGSSAGGIEALSILVSTLSTDFPAPIVLAQHLDPNRPSSLDTILQRRTALTVEVIHDRTMLQTGKIYVVPANRHVSVVDGCVEIQGINPKRPRPSVDLLLSSAAEVYGERLIAVILTGSGSDGAAGAIEVKNLGGTVIVQDPQTARYPSMPLALPPTVVDFEVEIEQIGPLLSDLLTGVNTRLPEEKTEDVLRNILEQVSRQASIDFRPYKTTTILRRIGRRMTITHNRTMSDYLEYLKTHPEEVGELVKAFLINVTQFFRDAEAFTYLRREILPDLIVKGRARDRVLRFWAAGCATGEEPYSLAMLITEMLGEELSDWSVKIFATDLDDAAISFARRGVYTENLLKGLPAEYSSRFFEHTEHGYRIAKALRQMVIFGQQDLSRSAPFPRIDLVLCRNVLIYFTPELQEYVLNQFAYSLSNGGYLFLGKAETVRPVQSFYELINKRWKVYRCIGNALPSARRPNSSELSSARVEHHSSSIPARRNGQQHSDQGHQHAPPVQDVGQLRRYNELLLRFLPIGVVVIDRSYRVLTANSTARRLLGLRDAATEQDFLHAIRGIPYAEVRNAIDTVFRERNIATLPEVELAINTGGSGRFIHLSIAVMQLESETPELATLSVTDVTEQVQSKRQLEATQAEQKQLTQELSSTNKRLNDMNKELLDANEELQVANEELMLTHEELQASIEEFETTNEELQATNEELETNNEELQATNEELETTNDELRARTGELQEATIMLESERGHLAEMVELAPFYIMVLRGPNLIVEAYNPRYAQILKGRELHERPLEIVFELFWEEGIPIVRAAHEVFRQGITHTTPRVLTRVPNTNGGYSESYFVYTLVPSHDAGGKVSGVIIYAVDETQHRVRELMEERERLRLIFEHSDMAALALYDAQTAELVMGSPRYLDMKASIHNIEREKLTGKKWHELTITSWPDEEESPWQRVIKTHEPLHLPELHLSSSQNKQEVVLDYSLIPIFASEEQDTIRFIVVSAVDITRQVQARQELIQLNRLKDEFLSLASHELRTPLTSIMGHSELLQRALKRLDNGEVSKTDFSQEAHILDMIVHQSRRLNHLIEEMVDITRIRSEQFEIKHKENVNIIQLVQHVLEQYIDSKHEINLITRDDEIIVNSDEGRIEQVLNNLVGNAVKYSPAGKPIEVRVERDKHEVTIAVRDEGVGISEEQQRHIFERFYRVHNDANAAIEGLGLGLYIAHEIVVRHGGRMWLESKPGKGSAFYFSLPLST
;
A
#
# COMPACT_ATOMS: atom_id res chain seq x y z
N MET A 1 -60.29 -36.44 10.74
CA MET A 1 -59.58 -35.54 11.67
C MET A 1 -59.24 -36.34 12.93
N SER A 2 -58.16 -37.10 12.83
CA SER A 2 -57.36 -37.74 13.89
C SER A 2 -56.30 -38.55 13.12
N ASP A 3 -55.06 -38.60 13.59
CA ASP A 3 -53.90 -39.34 13.02
C ASP A 3 -52.96 -38.59 12.06
N ARG A 4 -52.85 -37.26 12.15
CA ARG A 4 -51.72 -36.50 11.55
C ARG A 4 -50.99 -35.55 12.52
N GLU A 5 -51.15 -35.77 13.81
CA GLU A 5 -50.36 -35.10 14.86
C GLU A 5 -49.58 -36.18 15.62
N ASN A 6 -48.40 -36.57 15.08
CA ASN A 6 -47.25 -37.16 15.80
C ASN A 6 -46.17 -37.69 14.82
N VAL A 7 -45.71 -36.86 13.88
CA VAL A 7 -44.43 -37.12 13.16
C VAL A 7 -43.63 -35.82 13.10
N THR A 8 -43.20 -35.32 14.24
CA THR A 8 -42.24 -34.21 14.34
C THR A 8 -41.19 -34.50 15.41
N SER A 9 -40.50 -35.64 15.31
CA SER A 9 -39.35 -35.96 16.18
C SER A 9 -38.44 -37.11 15.69
N SER A 10 -38.02 -37.18 14.40
CA SER A 10 -37.15 -38.31 13.97
C SER A 10 -36.24 -38.15 12.73
N ASN A 11 -35.73 -36.96 12.37
CA ASN A 11 -34.64 -36.90 11.36
C ASN A 11 -33.31 -36.54 12.03
N GLY A 12 -32.40 -37.52 12.14
CA GLY A 12 -31.01 -37.38 12.61
C GLY A 12 -30.10 -36.69 11.58
N ASP A 13 -28.79 -36.68 11.84
CA ASP A 13 -27.77 -36.14 10.93
C ASP A 13 -27.63 -36.98 9.65
N LEU A 14 -27.00 -36.42 8.60
CA LEU A 14 -26.76 -37.10 7.32
C LEU A 14 -25.32 -36.94 6.88
N VAL A 15 -24.67 -38.03 6.45
CA VAL A 15 -23.36 -38.00 5.80
C VAL A 15 -23.52 -38.24 4.30
N VAL A 16 -22.98 -37.36 3.47
CA VAL A 16 -22.93 -37.53 2.02
C VAL A 16 -21.46 -37.56 1.58
N VAL A 17 -21.06 -38.62 0.87
CA VAL A 17 -19.69 -38.81 0.41
C VAL A 17 -19.64 -38.76 -1.11
N GLY A 18 -18.81 -37.88 -1.67
CA GLY A 18 -18.57 -37.73 -3.10
C GLY A 18 -17.18 -38.19 -3.52
N SER A 19 -17.07 -38.93 -4.62
CA SER A 19 -15.78 -39.44 -5.14
C SER A 19 -15.82 -39.72 -6.65
N SER A 20 -14.64 -39.76 -7.29
CA SER A 20 -14.48 -39.96 -8.74
C SER A 20 -13.30 -40.92 -9.03
N ALA A 21 -12.35 -40.58 -9.91
CA ALA A 21 -11.17 -41.40 -10.17
C ALA A 21 -10.41 -41.79 -8.89
N GLY A 22 -10.11 -43.08 -8.72
CA GLY A 22 -9.50 -43.63 -7.49
C GLY A 22 -10.46 -43.80 -6.31
N GLY A 23 -11.73 -43.39 -6.43
CA GLY A 23 -12.67 -43.32 -5.31
C GLY A 23 -13.10 -44.67 -4.74
N ILE A 24 -13.10 -45.77 -5.50
CA ILE A 24 -13.48 -47.11 -5.00
C ILE A 24 -12.55 -47.57 -3.87
N GLU A 25 -11.24 -47.32 -4.03
CA GLU A 25 -10.22 -47.66 -3.03
C GLU A 25 -10.39 -46.79 -1.78
N ALA A 26 -10.53 -45.47 -1.95
CA ALA A 26 -10.77 -44.54 -0.85
C ALA A 26 -12.07 -44.84 -0.08
N LEU A 27 -13.17 -45.13 -0.78
CA LEU A 27 -14.44 -45.55 -0.18
C LEU A 27 -14.27 -46.86 0.59
N SER A 28 -13.50 -47.82 0.07
CA SER A 28 -13.25 -49.10 0.75
C SER A 28 -12.47 -48.91 2.05
N ILE A 29 -11.50 -48.00 2.08
CA ILE A 29 -10.76 -47.62 3.29
C ILE A 29 -11.72 -46.93 4.26
N LEU A 30 -12.43 -45.89 3.83
CA LEU A 30 -13.38 -45.14 4.66
C LEU A 30 -14.39 -46.06 5.36
N VAL A 31 -15.11 -46.92 4.61
CA VAL A 31 -16.15 -47.77 5.21
C VAL A 31 -15.61 -48.83 6.17
N SER A 32 -14.31 -49.17 6.07
CA SER A 32 -13.64 -50.09 7.00
C SER A 32 -13.30 -49.47 8.34
N THR A 33 -13.26 -48.14 8.40
CA THR A 33 -12.98 -47.37 9.63
C THR A 33 -14.25 -46.97 10.40
N LEU A 34 -15.43 -47.28 9.87
CA LEU A 34 -16.73 -46.99 10.50
C LEU A 34 -17.10 -48.04 11.56
N SER A 35 -17.63 -47.59 12.69
CA SER A 35 -18.13 -48.48 13.76
C SER A 35 -19.43 -49.18 13.37
N THR A 36 -19.71 -50.34 13.97
CA THR A 36 -20.99 -51.08 13.80
C THR A 36 -22.23 -50.28 14.22
N ASP A 37 -22.05 -49.31 15.12
CA ASP A 37 -23.14 -48.60 15.80
C ASP A 37 -23.28 -47.16 15.26
N PHE A 38 -22.91 -46.94 13.99
CA PHE A 38 -22.75 -45.60 13.41
C PHE A 38 -24.06 -44.77 13.46
N PRO A 39 -24.05 -43.55 14.02
CA PRO A 39 -25.27 -42.83 14.44
C PRO A 39 -26.02 -42.08 13.32
N ALA A 40 -25.58 -42.14 12.06
CA ALA A 40 -26.24 -41.48 10.92
C ALA A 40 -26.36 -42.39 9.68
N PRO A 41 -27.31 -42.14 8.76
CA PRO A 41 -27.26 -42.66 7.40
C PRO A 41 -26.08 -42.07 6.61
N ILE A 42 -25.47 -42.89 5.73
CA ILE A 42 -24.41 -42.46 4.80
C ILE A 42 -24.88 -42.65 3.37
N VAL A 43 -24.75 -41.63 2.52
CA VAL A 43 -25.05 -41.72 1.07
C VAL A 43 -23.78 -41.52 0.26
N LEU A 44 -23.43 -42.51 -0.55
CA LEU A 44 -22.21 -42.55 -1.36
C LEU A 44 -22.51 -42.27 -2.83
N ALA A 45 -21.98 -41.17 -3.36
CA ALA A 45 -21.98 -40.82 -4.76
C ALA A 45 -20.58 -41.01 -5.36
N GLN A 46 -20.45 -42.02 -6.22
CA GLN A 46 -19.22 -42.35 -6.94
C GLN A 46 -19.47 -42.22 -8.44
N HIS A 47 -18.64 -41.46 -9.16
CA HIS A 47 -18.65 -41.47 -10.63
C HIS A 47 -18.20 -42.85 -11.14
N LEU A 48 -19.05 -43.49 -11.95
CA LEU A 48 -18.81 -44.81 -12.54
C LEU A 48 -19.15 -44.78 -14.04
N ASP A 49 -18.52 -45.66 -14.82
CA ASP A 49 -18.85 -45.84 -16.23
C ASP A 49 -20.33 -46.27 -16.38
N PRO A 50 -21.17 -45.47 -17.07
CA PRO A 50 -22.60 -45.75 -17.20
C PRO A 50 -22.93 -47.02 -18.00
N ASN A 51 -21.95 -47.59 -18.73
CA ASN A 51 -22.12 -48.79 -19.57
C ASN A 51 -21.70 -50.10 -18.88
N ARG A 52 -21.17 -50.04 -17.65
CA ARG A 52 -20.78 -51.23 -16.89
C ARG A 52 -21.68 -51.45 -15.67
N PRO A 53 -22.17 -52.67 -15.42
CA PRO A 53 -22.81 -52.99 -14.15
C PRO A 53 -21.81 -52.79 -13.02
N SER A 54 -22.17 -51.93 -12.06
CA SER A 54 -21.35 -51.67 -10.87
C SER A 54 -21.56 -52.77 -9.84
N SER A 55 -20.46 -53.27 -9.27
CA SER A 55 -20.47 -54.17 -8.11
C SER A 55 -20.03 -53.44 -6.84
N LEU A 56 -20.12 -52.10 -6.80
CA LEU A 56 -19.61 -51.26 -5.72
C LEU A 56 -20.25 -51.60 -4.37
N ASP A 57 -21.54 -51.87 -4.33
CA ASP A 57 -22.27 -52.36 -3.16
C ASP A 57 -21.65 -53.64 -2.59
N THR A 58 -21.36 -54.63 -3.46
CA THR A 58 -20.74 -55.89 -3.03
C THR A 58 -19.29 -55.74 -2.56
N ILE A 59 -18.54 -54.78 -3.13
CA ILE A 59 -17.16 -54.48 -2.75
C ILE A 59 -17.15 -53.83 -1.36
N LEU A 60 -17.99 -52.83 -1.14
CA LEU A 60 -18.08 -52.11 0.14
C LEU A 60 -18.64 -53.01 1.24
N GLN A 61 -19.64 -53.85 0.96
CA GLN A 61 -20.22 -54.77 1.93
C GLN A 61 -19.20 -55.76 2.52
N ARG A 62 -18.14 -56.11 1.77
CA ARG A 62 -17.05 -56.97 2.27
C ARG A 62 -16.07 -56.26 3.21
N ARG A 63 -16.13 -54.93 3.28
CA ARG A 63 -15.19 -54.08 4.02
C ARG A 63 -15.81 -53.40 5.24
N THR A 64 -17.13 -53.50 5.42
CA THR A 64 -17.84 -52.87 6.53
C THR A 64 -18.83 -53.83 7.18
N ALA A 65 -19.09 -53.64 8.47
CA ALA A 65 -20.13 -54.36 9.20
C ALA A 65 -21.52 -53.70 9.08
N LEU A 66 -21.59 -52.48 8.53
CA LEU A 66 -22.85 -51.79 8.23
C LEU A 66 -23.54 -52.41 7.00
N THR A 67 -24.86 -52.32 6.95
CA THR A 67 -25.63 -52.79 5.80
C THR A 67 -25.48 -51.81 4.64
N VAL A 68 -25.08 -52.30 3.46
CA VAL A 68 -24.94 -51.52 2.22
C VAL A 68 -26.12 -51.80 1.30
N GLU A 69 -26.86 -50.76 0.90
CA GLU A 69 -28.04 -50.85 0.02
C GLU A 69 -27.89 -49.93 -1.20
N VAL A 70 -28.36 -50.37 -2.37
CA VAL A 70 -28.40 -49.51 -3.58
C VAL A 70 -29.69 -48.72 -3.61
N ILE A 71 -29.63 -47.43 -3.93
CA ILE A 71 -30.81 -46.57 -4.03
C ILE A 71 -31.65 -46.98 -5.25
N HIS A 72 -32.96 -47.14 -5.04
CA HIS A 72 -33.95 -47.40 -6.08
C HIS A 72 -34.82 -46.14 -6.27
N ASP A 73 -36.16 -46.22 -6.28
CA ASP A 73 -36.99 -45.06 -6.66
C ASP A 73 -37.04 -43.96 -5.59
N ARG A 74 -37.63 -44.25 -4.43
CA ARG A 74 -37.69 -43.38 -3.26
C ARG A 74 -37.29 -44.20 -2.04
N THR A 75 -36.08 -43.96 -1.54
CA THR A 75 -35.52 -44.70 -0.41
C THR A 75 -35.53 -43.81 0.84
N MET A 76 -36.14 -44.30 1.92
CA MET A 76 -36.10 -43.63 3.22
C MET A 76 -34.77 -43.95 3.91
N LEU A 77 -34.05 -42.92 4.34
CA LEU A 77 -32.73 -43.06 4.95
C LEU A 77 -32.85 -43.55 6.40
N GLN A 78 -32.11 -44.59 6.75
CA GLN A 78 -32.05 -45.17 8.10
C GLN A 78 -30.64 -45.04 8.68
N THR A 79 -30.55 -44.70 9.96
CA THR A 79 -29.31 -44.68 10.72
C THR A 79 -28.59 -46.03 10.69
N GLY A 80 -27.25 -46.02 10.61
CA GLY A 80 -26.44 -47.24 10.61
C GLY A 80 -26.45 -47.99 9.27
N LYS A 81 -26.86 -47.34 8.17
CA LYS A 81 -26.83 -47.91 6.83
C LYS A 81 -26.06 -47.03 5.84
N ILE A 82 -25.48 -47.69 4.85
CA ILE A 82 -24.77 -47.07 3.73
C ILE A 82 -25.59 -47.24 2.45
N TYR A 83 -25.89 -46.13 1.79
CA TYR A 83 -26.68 -46.07 0.57
C TYR A 83 -25.79 -45.73 -0.62
N VAL A 84 -25.72 -46.60 -1.61
CA VAL A 84 -24.93 -46.40 -2.82
C VAL A 84 -25.83 -45.85 -3.93
N VAL A 85 -25.41 -44.74 -4.52
CA VAL A 85 -26.11 -44.16 -5.67
C VAL A 85 -25.87 -45.04 -6.91
N PRO A 86 -26.91 -45.48 -7.62
CA PRO A 86 -26.75 -46.31 -8.81
C PRO A 86 -26.04 -45.56 -9.94
N ALA A 87 -25.27 -46.30 -10.75
CA ALA A 87 -24.61 -45.74 -11.92
C ALA A 87 -25.62 -45.14 -12.92
N ASN A 88 -25.21 -44.09 -13.63
CA ASN A 88 -26.01 -43.42 -14.68
C ASN A 88 -27.35 -42.81 -14.20
N ARG A 89 -27.52 -42.53 -12.90
CA ARG A 89 -28.72 -41.88 -12.35
C ARG A 89 -28.34 -40.65 -11.53
N HIS A 90 -29.19 -39.63 -11.55
CA HIS A 90 -29.09 -38.52 -10.60
C HIS A 90 -29.99 -38.81 -9.40
N VAL A 91 -29.59 -38.35 -8.23
CA VAL A 91 -30.38 -38.45 -7.00
C VAL A 91 -30.47 -37.08 -6.33
N SER A 92 -31.57 -36.85 -5.63
CA SER A 92 -31.77 -35.66 -4.80
C SER A 92 -32.43 -36.03 -3.48
N VAL A 93 -32.15 -35.26 -2.43
CA VAL A 93 -32.81 -35.41 -1.13
C VAL A 93 -34.04 -34.52 -1.07
N VAL A 94 -35.21 -35.10 -0.78
CA VAL A 94 -36.49 -34.39 -0.61
C VAL A 94 -37.23 -35.00 0.58
N ASP A 95 -37.69 -34.17 1.52
CA ASP A 95 -38.44 -34.59 2.72
C ASP A 95 -37.77 -35.75 3.52
N GLY A 96 -36.43 -35.76 3.58
CA GLY A 96 -35.66 -36.82 4.26
C GLY A 96 -35.57 -38.16 3.52
N CYS A 97 -36.11 -38.25 2.30
CA CYS A 97 -35.95 -39.39 1.38
C CYS A 97 -34.93 -39.05 0.29
N VAL A 98 -34.26 -40.08 -0.27
CA VAL A 98 -33.49 -39.93 -1.51
C VAL A 98 -34.35 -40.41 -2.67
N GLU A 99 -34.54 -39.55 -3.67
CA GLU A 99 -35.33 -39.84 -4.88
C GLU A 99 -34.44 -39.82 -6.12
N ILE A 100 -34.60 -40.80 -7.02
CA ILE A 100 -33.96 -40.79 -8.34
C ILE A 100 -34.63 -39.75 -9.23
N GLN A 101 -33.83 -38.82 -9.76
CA GLN A 101 -34.27 -37.83 -10.73
C GLN A 101 -34.20 -38.35 -12.17
N GLY A 102 -35.02 -37.74 -13.04
CA GLY A 102 -35.05 -38.01 -14.48
C GLY A 102 -33.73 -37.69 -15.19
N ILE A 103 -33.61 -38.14 -16.44
CA ILE A 103 -32.38 -38.05 -17.24
C ILE A 103 -32.11 -36.58 -17.61
N ASN A 104 -31.11 -35.95 -16.98
CA ASN A 104 -30.57 -34.66 -17.41
C ASN A 104 -29.24 -34.89 -18.19
N PRO A 105 -29.10 -34.41 -19.44
CA PRO A 105 -27.89 -34.62 -20.24
C PRO A 105 -26.71 -33.70 -19.89
N LYS A 106 -26.89 -32.68 -19.04
CA LYS A 106 -25.88 -31.63 -18.81
C LYS A 106 -24.97 -31.82 -17.59
N ARG A 107 -25.12 -32.89 -16.80
CA ARG A 107 -24.35 -33.11 -15.56
C ARG A 107 -23.70 -34.50 -15.52
N PRO A 108 -22.56 -34.67 -14.82
CA PRO A 108 -21.98 -35.99 -14.55
C PRO A 108 -22.97 -36.88 -13.81
N ARG A 109 -22.94 -38.20 -14.06
CA ARG A 109 -23.92 -39.15 -13.50
C ARG A 109 -23.22 -40.21 -12.64
N PRO A 110 -23.48 -40.26 -11.32
CA PRO A 110 -24.30 -39.34 -10.52
C PRO A 110 -23.64 -37.98 -10.33
N SER A 111 -24.42 -36.91 -10.07
CA SER A 111 -23.87 -35.57 -9.80
C SER A 111 -23.76 -35.37 -8.29
N VAL A 112 -22.53 -35.20 -7.81
CA VAL A 112 -22.25 -34.97 -6.38
C VAL A 112 -22.79 -33.60 -5.95
N ASP A 113 -22.62 -32.57 -6.80
CA ASP A 113 -23.12 -31.21 -6.55
C ASP A 113 -24.64 -31.20 -6.31
N LEU A 114 -25.42 -31.91 -7.13
CA LEU A 114 -26.88 -31.96 -7.00
C LEU A 114 -27.32 -32.66 -5.70
N LEU A 115 -26.64 -33.76 -5.35
CA LEU A 115 -26.95 -34.50 -4.14
C LEU A 115 -26.65 -33.66 -2.90
N LEU A 116 -25.48 -33.01 -2.87
CA LEU A 116 -25.08 -32.13 -1.77
C LEU A 116 -25.99 -30.91 -1.64
N SER A 117 -26.33 -30.23 -2.75
CA SER A 117 -27.19 -29.04 -2.69
C SER A 117 -28.60 -29.37 -2.19
N SER A 118 -29.21 -30.45 -2.69
CA SER A 118 -30.54 -30.89 -2.23
C SER A 118 -30.51 -31.42 -0.79
N ALA A 119 -29.45 -32.11 -0.39
CA ALA A 119 -29.26 -32.52 1.00
C ALA A 119 -29.11 -31.31 1.94
N ALA A 120 -28.40 -30.27 1.51
CA ALA A 120 -28.17 -29.07 2.30
C ALA A 120 -29.47 -28.30 2.54
N GLU A 121 -30.36 -28.21 1.55
CA GLU A 121 -31.68 -27.58 1.72
C GLU A 121 -32.55 -28.26 2.79
N VAL A 122 -32.44 -29.59 2.91
CA VAL A 122 -33.28 -30.39 3.84
C VAL A 122 -32.65 -30.52 5.23
N TYR A 123 -31.35 -30.83 5.29
CA TYR A 123 -30.64 -31.11 6.54
C TYR A 123 -29.93 -29.88 7.11
N GLY A 124 -29.64 -28.88 6.27
CA GLY A 124 -28.99 -27.63 6.64
C GLY A 124 -27.70 -27.89 7.41
N GLU A 125 -27.69 -27.44 8.65
CA GLU A 125 -26.53 -27.47 9.51
C GLU A 125 -26.14 -28.87 10.04
N ARG A 126 -27.01 -29.86 9.82
CA ARG A 126 -26.88 -31.28 10.22
C ARG A 126 -26.31 -32.18 9.11
N LEU A 127 -25.96 -31.58 7.97
CA LEU A 127 -25.33 -32.27 6.86
C LEU A 127 -23.80 -32.27 7.02
N ILE A 128 -23.18 -33.43 6.87
CA ILE A 128 -21.73 -33.58 6.71
C ILE A 128 -21.44 -34.02 5.27
N ALA A 129 -20.77 -33.17 4.52
CA ALA A 129 -20.26 -33.46 3.19
C ALA A 129 -18.82 -33.98 3.29
N VAL A 130 -18.51 -35.09 2.64
CA VAL A 130 -17.17 -35.68 2.55
C VAL A 130 -16.77 -35.74 1.09
N ILE A 131 -15.68 -35.09 0.71
CA ILE A 131 -15.15 -35.08 -0.66
C ILE A 131 -13.83 -35.86 -0.69
N LEU A 132 -13.79 -36.97 -1.42
CA LEU A 132 -12.61 -37.83 -1.53
C LEU A 132 -11.86 -37.61 -2.85
N THR A 133 -10.81 -38.41 -3.07
CA THR A 133 -10.04 -38.47 -4.32
C THR A 133 -10.94 -38.52 -5.57
N GLY A 134 -10.53 -37.77 -6.60
CA GLY A 134 -11.28 -37.69 -7.83
C GLY A 134 -10.66 -36.77 -8.88
N SER A 135 -10.87 -37.10 -10.15
CA SER A 135 -10.65 -36.18 -11.27
C SER A 135 -11.89 -35.32 -11.50
N GLY A 136 -11.69 -34.01 -11.66
CA GLY A 136 -12.76 -33.03 -11.90
C GLY A 136 -13.11 -32.19 -10.67
N SER A 137 -14.25 -31.52 -10.70
CA SER A 137 -14.68 -30.57 -9.67
C SER A 137 -16.13 -30.77 -9.18
N ASP A 138 -16.77 -31.87 -9.56
CA ASP A 138 -18.17 -32.15 -9.19
C ASP A 138 -18.20 -32.54 -7.71
N GLY A 139 -18.82 -31.69 -6.89
CA GLY A 139 -18.78 -31.74 -5.43
C GLY A 139 -18.39 -30.40 -4.82
N ALA A 140 -17.66 -29.55 -5.55
CA ALA A 140 -17.20 -28.25 -5.06
C ALA A 140 -18.35 -27.24 -4.88
N ALA A 141 -19.26 -27.14 -5.86
CA ALA A 141 -20.38 -26.21 -5.79
C ALA A 141 -21.42 -26.66 -4.74
N GLY A 142 -21.64 -27.97 -4.63
CA GLY A 142 -22.49 -28.56 -3.60
C GLY A 142 -21.93 -28.36 -2.19
N ALA A 143 -20.62 -28.53 -2.00
CA ALA A 143 -19.96 -28.32 -0.71
C ALA A 143 -19.97 -26.84 -0.27
N ILE A 144 -19.85 -25.89 -1.21
CA ILE A 144 -20.06 -24.45 -0.94
C ILE A 144 -21.48 -24.23 -0.38
N GLU A 145 -22.49 -24.89 -0.96
CA GLU A 145 -23.87 -24.76 -0.49
C GLU A 145 -24.11 -25.43 0.88
N VAL A 146 -23.49 -26.59 1.13
CA VAL A 146 -23.45 -27.21 2.45
C VAL A 146 -22.91 -26.24 3.48
N LYS A 147 -21.80 -25.56 3.17
CA LYS A 147 -21.19 -24.55 4.04
C LYS A 147 -22.07 -23.32 4.24
N ASN A 148 -22.72 -22.82 3.18
CA ASN A 148 -23.66 -21.69 3.23
C ASN A 148 -24.81 -21.93 4.22
N LEU A 149 -25.33 -23.15 4.26
CA LEU A 149 -26.42 -23.56 5.15
C LEU A 149 -25.92 -24.07 6.52
N GLY A 150 -24.62 -23.91 6.79
CA GLY A 150 -24.01 -24.18 8.09
C GLY A 150 -23.66 -25.64 8.36
N GLY A 151 -23.65 -26.49 7.33
CA GLY A 151 -23.19 -27.87 7.38
C GLY A 151 -21.68 -27.98 7.59
N THR A 152 -21.14 -29.19 7.48
CA THR A 152 -19.70 -29.48 7.65
C THR A 152 -19.14 -30.03 6.35
N VAL A 153 -17.98 -29.54 5.91
CA VAL A 153 -17.27 -30.03 4.73
C VAL A 153 -15.94 -30.64 5.15
N ILE A 154 -15.78 -31.94 4.91
CA ILE A 154 -14.56 -32.70 5.13
C ILE A 154 -13.99 -33.06 3.77
N VAL A 155 -12.69 -32.88 3.56
CA VAL A 155 -12.00 -33.31 2.35
C VAL A 155 -10.89 -34.29 2.71
N GLN A 156 -10.64 -35.26 1.83
CA GLN A 156 -9.43 -36.07 1.89
C GLN A 156 -8.22 -35.15 1.65
N ASP A 157 -7.17 -35.32 2.45
CA ASP A 157 -5.88 -34.64 2.26
C ASP A 157 -5.43 -34.78 0.79
N PRO A 158 -5.30 -33.65 0.04
CA PRO A 158 -4.87 -33.66 -1.33
C PRO A 158 -3.49 -34.32 -1.56
N GLN A 159 -2.61 -34.33 -0.56
CA GLN A 159 -1.29 -34.97 -0.66
C GLN A 159 -1.38 -36.49 -0.68
N THR A 160 -2.39 -37.07 -0.01
CA THR A 160 -2.63 -38.52 0.03
C THR A 160 -3.66 -38.97 -1.02
N ALA A 161 -4.37 -38.03 -1.65
CA ALA A 161 -5.34 -38.32 -2.70
C ALA A 161 -4.64 -38.71 -4.01
N ARG A 162 -4.95 -39.91 -4.51
CA ARG A 162 -4.45 -40.42 -5.80
C ARG A 162 -4.74 -39.47 -6.98
N TYR A 163 -5.88 -38.78 -6.93
CA TYR A 163 -6.26 -37.71 -7.84
C TYR A 163 -6.73 -36.50 -7.01
N PRO A 164 -5.88 -35.47 -6.82
CA PRO A 164 -6.17 -34.39 -5.87
C PRO A 164 -7.07 -33.29 -6.43
N SER A 165 -7.43 -33.33 -7.71
CA SER A 165 -8.19 -32.26 -8.37
C SER A 165 -9.55 -31.96 -7.73
N MET A 166 -10.24 -32.99 -7.26
CA MET A 166 -11.57 -32.85 -6.66
C MET A 166 -11.54 -32.22 -5.25
N PRO A 167 -10.65 -32.63 -4.32
CA PRO A 167 -10.38 -31.89 -3.08
C PRO A 167 -9.85 -30.45 -3.30
N LEU A 168 -8.88 -30.26 -4.20
CA LEU A 168 -8.27 -28.94 -4.48
C LEU A 168 -9.21 -27.93 -5.17
N ALA A 169 -10.35 -28.39 -5.69
CA ALA A 169 -11.34 -27.52 -6.31
C ALA A 169 -12.08 -26.61 -5.31
N LEU A 170 -11.98 -26.92 -4.00
CA LEU A 170 -12.63 -26.18 -2.93
C LEU A 170 -11.74 -25.05 -2.37
N PRO A 171 -12.29 -23.85 -2.10
CA PRO A 171 -11.57 -22.81 -1.37
C PRO A 171 -11.23 -23.25 0.06
N PRO A 172 -10.07 -22.85 0.63
CA PRO A 172 -9.70 -23.17 2.00
C PRO A 172 -10.73 -22.70 3.06
N THR A 173 -11.48 -21.63 2.77
CA THR A 173 -12.53 -21.10 3.66
C THR A 173 -13.78 -21.98 3.73
N VAL A 174 -13.98 -22.87 2.75
CA VAL A 174 -15.15 -23.76 2.67
C VAL A 174 -14.88 -25.06 3.42
N VAL A 175 -13.64 -25.58 3.36
CA VAL A 175 -13.22 -26.81 4.02
C VAL A 175 -13.17 -26.62 5.55
N ASP A 176 -13.87 -27.48 6.29
CA ASP A 176 -13.78 -27.52 7.77
C ASP A 176 -12.66 -28.45 8.25
N PHE A 177 -12.44 -29.56 7.54
CA PHE A 177 -11.44 -30.58 7.90
C PHE A 177 -10.74 -31.11 6.64
N GLU A 178 -9.42 -31.14 6.67
CA GLU A 178 -8.56 -31.79 5.69
C GLU A 178 -7.82 -32.92 6.42
N VAL A 179 -8.06 -34.17 6.01
CA VAL A 179 -7.64 -35.34 6.80
C VAL A 179 -7.26 -36.52 5.91
N GLU A 180 -6.32 -37.34 6.37
CA GLU A 180 -6.01 -38.64 5.76
C GLU A 180 -7.25 -39.56 5.75
N ILE A 181 -7.35 -40.41 4.72
CA ILE A 181 -8.56 -41.21 4.44
C ILE A 181 -8.95 -42.16 5.59
N GLU A 182 -7.97 -42.68 6.32
CA GLU A 182 -8.14 -43.56 7.48
C GLU A 182 -8.73 -42.83 8.70
N GLN A 183 -8.54 -41.51 8.80
CA GLN A 183 -8.99 -40.70 9.93
C GLN A 183 -10.40 -40.13 9.73
N ILE A 184 -10.92 -40.14 8.50
CA ILE A 184 -12.25 -39.60 8.19
C ILE A 184 -13.36 -40.37 8.92
N GLY A 185 -13.30 -41.72 8.99
CA GLY A 185 -14.32 -42.51 9.71
C GLY A 185 -14.38 -42.25 11.22
N PRO A 186 -13.24 -42.30 11.95
CA PRO A 186 -13.18 -41.90 13.35
C PRO A 186 -13.70 -40.47 13.59
N LEU A 187 -13.28 -39.52 12.75
CA LEU A 187 -13.74 -38.13 12.84
C LEU A 187 -15.26 -38.01 12.63
N LEU A 188 -15.83 -38.74 11.67
CA LEU A 188 -17.28 -38.75 11.46
C LEU A 188 -18.02 -39.30 12.69
N SER A 189 -17.52 -40.39 13.28
CA SER A 189 -18.07 -40.93 14.53
C SER A 189 -18.00 -39.89 15.65
N ASP A 190 -16.89 -39.19 15.82
CA ASP A 190 -16.73 -38.17 16.88
C ASP A 190 -17.63 -36.94 16.65
N LEU A 191 -17.80 -36.50 15.40
CA LEU A 191 -18.67 -35.38 15.04
C LEU A 191 -20.15 -35.68 15.24
N LEU A 192 -20.58 -36.92 14.96
CA LEU A 192 -21.99 -37.34 15.02
C LEU A 192 -22.40 -37.90 16.38
N THR A 193 -21.50 -38.59 17.08
CA THR A 193 -21.74 -39.01 18.48
C THR A 193 -21.58 -37.86 19.45
N GLY A 194 -20.95 -36.76 18.98
CA GLY A 194 -20.65 -35.50 19.65
C GLY A 194 -20.88 -35.56 21.14
N VAL A 195 -19.78 -35.64 21.93
CA VAL A 195 -19.76 -35.58 23.40
C VAL A 195 -21.13 -35.14 23.90
N ASN A 196 -21.91 -36.09 24.43
CA ASN A 196 -23.22 -35.83 25.04
C ASN A 196 -23.06 -34.80 26.18
N THR A 197 -22.86 -33.53 25.86
CA THR A 197 -23.14 -32.42 26.73
C THR A 197 -24.66 -32.30 26.71
N ARG A 198 -25.30 -33.15 27.53
CA ARG A 198 -26.31 -32.59 28.42
C ARG A 198 -25.60 -31.47 29.17
N LEU A 199 -25.69 -30.25 28.64
CA LEU A 199 -25.16 -29.06 29.29
C LEU A 199 -25.80 -28.99 30.67
N PRO A 200 -25.04 -29.09 31.77
CA PRO A 200 -25.58 -28.74 33.07
C PRO A 200 -25.95 -27.26 33.00
N GLU A 201 -27.23 -26.94 33.13
CA GLU A 201 -27.82 -25.62 32.87
C GLU A 201 -27.27 -24.49 33.78
N GLU A 202 -26.40 -24.78 34.76
CA GLU A 202 -25.99 -23.78 35.76
C GLU A 202 -24.53 -23.30 35.70
N LYS A 203 -23.65 -23.82 34.79
CA LYS A 203 -22.24 -23.35 34.68
C LYS A 203 -21.73 -23.05 33.27
N THR A 204 -22.54 -23.26 32.23
CA THR A 204 -22.09 -23.17 30.83
C THR A 204 -21.90 -21.71 30.37
N GLU A 205 -22.74 -20.78 30.82
CA GLU A 205 -22.66 -19.36 30.42
C GLU A 205 -21.39 -18.68 30.94
N ASP A 206 -20.93 -19.02 32.14
CA ASP A 206 -19.70 -18.49 32.73
C ASP A 206 -18.46 -18.94 31.93
N VAL A 207 -18.39 -20.23 31.59
CA VAL A 207 -17.27 -20.77 30.82
C VAL A 207 -17.27 -20.22 29.40
N LEU A 208 -18.43 -20.13 28.75
CA LEU A 208 -18.56 -19.51 27.43
C LEU A 208 -18.13 -18.03 27.46
N ARG A 209 -18.58 -17.27 28.47
CA ARG A 209 -18.17 -15.87 28.67
C ARG A 209 -16.65 -15.76 28.83
N ASN A 210 -16.03 -16.65 29.60
CA ASN A 210 -14.58 -16.68 29.76
C ASN A 210 -13.84 -17.02 28.46
N ILE A 211 -14.35 -17.97 27.65
CA ILE A 211 -13.80 -18.27 26.32
C ILE A 211 -13.88 -17.04 25.42
N LEU A 212 -15.04 -16.38 25.36
CA LEU A 212 -15.22 -15.18 24.54
C LEU A 212 -14.39 -13.99 25.04
N GLU A 213 -14.20 -13.85 26.36
CA GLU A 213 -13.28 -12.85 26.93
C GLU A 213 -11.83 -13.13 26.57
N GLN A 214 -11.41 -14.40 26.60
CA GLN A 214 -10.07 -14.80 26.21
C GLN A 214 -9.81 -14.56 24.72
N VAL A 215 -10.74 -14.96 23.85
CA VAL A 215 -10.70 -14.65 22.42
C VAL A 215 -10.67 -13.14 22.21
N SER A 216 -11.47 -12.36 22.96
CA SER A 216 -11.48 -10.90 22.83
C SER A 216 -10.18 -10.23 23.29
N ARG A 217 -9.55 -10.74 24.35
CA ARG A 217 -8.26 -10.24 24.84
C ARG A 217 -7.11 -10.52 23.86
N GLN A 218 -7.09 -11.70 23.25
CA GLN A 218 -5.99 -12.11 22.37
C GLN A 218 -6.19 -11.65 20.91
N ALA A 219 -7.40 -11.79 20.35
CA ALA A 219 -7.69 -11.43 18.96
C ALA A 219 -8.21 -9.99 18.78
N SER A 220 -8.45 -9.24 19.87
CA SER A 220 -9.04 -7.89 19.86
C SER A 220 -10.44 -7.78 19.23
N ILE A 221 -11.11 -8.92 18.96
CA ILE A 221 -12.46 -9.01 18.38
C ILE A 221 -13.47 -9.41 19.45
N ASP A 222 -14.63 -8.75 19.48
CA ASP A 222 -15.68 -9.06 20.46
C ASP A 222 -16.79 -9.91 19.86
N PHE A 223 -16.81 -11.20 20.20
CA PHE A 223 -17.86 -12.12 19.77
C PHE A 223 -19.03 -12.24 20.78
N ARG A 224 -18.98 -11.56 21.93
CA ARG A 224 -20.10 -11.54 22.89
C ARG A 224 -21.43 -10.99 22.32
N PRO A 225 -21.44 -9.96 21.45
CA PRO A 225 -22.67 -9.48 20.82
C PRO A 225 -23.11 -10.29 19.58
N TYR A 226 -22.60 -11.51 19.40
CA TYR A 226 -23.00 -12.44 18.35
C TYR A 226 -23.92 -13.51 18.93
N LYS A 227 -24.68 -14.21 18.06
CA LYS A 227 -25.63 -15.24 18.50
C LYS A 227 -24.94 -16.44 19.16
N THR A 228 -25.27 -16.67 20.42
CA THR A 228 -24.72 -17.71 21.30
C THR A 228 -24.85 -19.13 20.72
N THR A 229 -25.96 -19.44 20.06
CA THR A 229 -26.22 -20.77 19.49
C THR A 229 -25.22 -21.15 18.39
N THR A 230 -24.86 -20.19 17.52
CA THR A 230 -23.88 -20.40 16.44
C THR A 230 -22.47 -20.55 17.00
N ILE A 231 -22.11 -19.72 17.99
CA ILE A 231 -20.80 -19.75 18.65
C ILE A 231 -20.58 -21.07 19.39
N LEU A 232 -21.54 -21.49 20.22
CA LEU A 232 -21.42 -22.72 21.01
C LEU A 232 -21.18 -23.95 20.14
N ARG A 233 -21.86 -24.02 18.98
CA ARG A 233 -21.69 -25.13 18.04
C ARG A 233 -20.31 -25.12 17.37
N ARG A 234 -19.76 -23.94 17.06
CA ARG A 234 -18.42 -23.80 16.48
C ARG A 234 -17.33 -24.13 17.50
N ILE A 235 -17.51 -23.72 18.76
CA ILE A 235 -16.62 -24.14 19.84
C ILE A 235 -16.67 -25.67 20.01
N GLY A 236 -17.86 -26.27 20.04
CA GLY A 236 -18.01 -27.73 20.13
C GLY A 236 -17.25 -28.49 19.03
N ARG A 237 -17.18 -27.95 17.81
CA ARG A 237 -16.38 -28.54 16.72
C ARG A 237 -14.88 -28.42 16.95
N ARG A 238 -14.40 -27.25 17.40
CA ARG A 238 -12.98 -27.06 17.74
C ARG A 238 -12.57 -27.94 18.92
N MET A 239 -13.47 -28.15 19.88
CA MET A 239 -13.27 -29.12 20.96
C MET A 239 -13.03 -30.53 20.43
N THR A 240 -13.78 -30.97 19.41
CA THR A 240 -13.56 -32.27 18.76
C THR A 240 -12.17 -32.34 18.11
N ILE A 241 -11.77 -31.31 17.34
CA ILE A 241 -10.45 -31.24 16.67
C ILE A 241 -9.30 -31.32 17.69
N THR A 242 -9.44 -30.57 18.78
CA THR A 242 -8.42 -30.46 19.84
C THR A 242 -8.53 -31.58 20.87
N HIS A 243 -9.43 -32.55 20.66
CA HIS A 243 -9.66 -33.71 21.54
C HIS A 243 -10.07 -33.31 22.98
N ASN A 244 -10.70 -32.15 23.14
CA ASN A 244 -11.16 -31.62 24.42
C ASN A 244 -12.57 -32.12 24.75
N ARG A 245 -12.73 -32.75 25.93
CA ARG A 245 -13.98 -33.40 26.34
C ARG A 245 -14.99 -32.44 26.97
N THR A 246 -14.54 -31.33 27.57
CA THR A 246 -15.43 -30.32 28.16
C THR A 246 -15.07 -28.90 27.73
N MET A 247 -16.03 -27.99 27.79
CA MET A 247 -15.85 -26.57 27.48
C MET A 247 -14.79 -25.92 28.41
N SER A 248 -14.70 -26.41 29.65
CA SER A 248 -13.68 -25.98 30.62
C SER A 248 -12.28 -26.46 30.24
N ASP A 249 -12.15 -27.71 29.77
CA ASP A 249 -10.87 -28.25 29.28
C ASP A 249 -10.40 -27.44 28.06
N TYR A 250 -11.34 -27.12 27.17
CA TYR A 250 -11.06 -26.28 26.01
C TYR A 250 -10.65 -24.85 26.38
N LEU A 251 -11.27 -24.24 27.40
CA LEU A 251 -10.83 -22.95 27.93
C LEU A 251 -9.39 -23.00 28.45
N GLU A 252 -9.00 -24.08 29.13
CA GLU A 252 -7.62 -24.27 29.61
C GLU A 252 -6.65 -24.55 28.44
N TYR A 253 -7.10 -25.31 27.44
CA TYR A 253 -6.36 -25.54 26.20
C TYR A 253 -6.06 -24.23 25.47
N LEU A 254 -7.05 -23.34 25.32
CA LEU A 254 -6.87 -22.01 24.73
C LEU A 254 -5.83 -21.15 25.46
N LYS A 255 -5.64 -21.35 26.77
CA LYS A 255 -4.63 -20.57 27.55
C LYS A 255 -3.21 -21.05 27.27
N THR A 256 -3.05 -22.34 27.00
CA THR A 256 -1.76 -22.99 26.78
C THR A 256 -1.35 -23.03 25.30
N HIS A 257 -2.32 -22.92 24.39
CA HIS A 257 -2.14 -22.99 22.93
C HIS A 257 -2.74 -21.73 22.25
N PRO A 258 -2.02 -20.59 22.25
CA PRO A 258 -2.54 -19.31 21.74
C PRO A 258 -2.86 -19.34 20.23
N GLU A 259 -2.25 -20.22 19.45
CA GLU A 259 -2.55 -20.46 18.04
C GLU A 259 -3.99 -20.95 17.80
N GLU A 260 -4.57 -21.69 18.76
CA GLU A 260 -5.95 -22.18 18.68
C GLU A 260 -6.98 -21.04 18.71
N VAL A 261 -6.67 -19.91 19.36
CA VAL A 261 -7.54 -18.73 19.32
C VAL A 261 -7.69 -18.22 17.90
N GLY A 262 -6.63 -18.25 17.08
CA GLY A 262 -6.71 -17.88 15.67
C GLY A 262 -7.65 -18.79 14.87
N GLU A 263 -7.56 -20.10 15.09
CA GLU A 263 -8.43 -21.09 14.44
C GLU A 263 -9.88 -20.99 14.91
N LEU A 264 -10.10 -20.68 16.19
CA LEU A 264 -11.43 -20.46 16.74
C LEU A 264 -12.08 -19.19 16.17
N VAL A 265 -11.30 -18.12 15.98
CA VAL A 265 -11.76 -16.89 15.29
C VAL A 265 -12.17 -17.20 13.86
N LYS A 266 -11.35 -17.94 13.09
CA LYS A 266 -11.72 -18.38 11.73
C LYS A 266 -13.01 -19.21 11.73
N ALA A 267 -13.19 -20.10 12.70
CA ALA A 267 -14.41 -20.90 12.81
C ALA A 267 -15.67 -20.04 13.09
N PHE A 268 -15.53 -18.88 13.74
CA PHE A 268 -16.63 -17.93 13.96
C PHE A 268 -16.96 -17.08 12.72
N LEU A 269 -16.01 -16.88 11.81
CA LEU A 269 -16.15 -16.06 10.60
C LEU A 269 -16.48 -16.94 9.39
N ILE A 270 -17.77 -17.09 9.07
CA ILE A 270 -18.19 -17.85 7.89
C ILE A 270 -18.11 -16.94 6.66
N ASN A 271 -17.05 -17.13 5.85
CA ASN A 271 -16.73 -16.30 4.69
C ASN A 271 -17.03 -17.04 3.38
N VAL A 272 -18.32 -17.12 3.02
CA VAL A 272 -18.76 -17.70 1.74
C VAL A 272 -19.49 -16.67 0.89
N THR A 273 -18.91 -16.36 -0.27
CA THR A 273 -19.41 -15.40 -1.27
C THR A 273 -19.32 -15.99 -2.67
N GLN A 274 -20.13 -15.46 -3.59
CA GLN A 274 -20.13 -15.86 -5.01
C GLN A 274 -20.42 -14.65 -5.89
N PHE A 275 -19.93 -14.65 -7.13
CA PHE A 275 -20.23 -13.58 -8.09
C PHE A 275 -21.73 -13.52 -8.36
N PHE A 276 -22.28 -12.31 -8.38
CA PHE A 276 -23.71 -12.05 -8.59
C PHE A 276 -24.64 -12.89 -7.68
N ARG A 277 -24.24 -13.07 -6.40
CA ARG A 277 -25.05 -13.80 -5.40
C ARG A 277 -26.49 -13.27 -5.37
N ASP A 278 -27.46 -14.16 -5.58
CA ASP A 278 -28.85 -13.84 -5.93
C ASP A 278 -28.93 -12.96 -7.19
N ALA A 279 -28.73 -13.54 -8.38
CA ALA A 279 -28.63 -12.79 -9.64
C ALA A 279 -29.83 -11.86 -9.92
N GLU A 280 -31.03 -12.23 -9.46
CA GLU A 280 -32.23 -11.38 -9.54
C GLU A 280 -32.11 -10.09 -8.69
N ALA A 281 -31.40 -10.13 -7.56
CA ALA A 281 -31.13 -8.97 -6.71
C ALA A 281 -30.18 -7.98 -7.40
N PHE A 282 -29.11 -8.48 -8.03
CA PHE A 282 -28.21 -7.65 -8.84
C PHE A 282 -28.88 -7.12 -10.11
N THR A 283 -29.84 -7.87 -10.68
CA THR A 283 -30.67 -7.36 -11.78
C THR A 283 -31.54 -6.19 -11.31
N TYR A 284 -32.12 -6.26 -10.11
CA TYR A 284 -32.86 -5.15 -9.51
C TYR A 284 -31.95 -3.96 -9.22
N LEU A 285 -30.75 -4.20 -8.66
CA LEU A 285 -29.72 -3.17 -8.44
C LEU A 285 -29.38 -2.42 -9.73
N ARG A 286 -29.14 -3.16 -10.82
CA ARG A 286 -28.84 -2.63 -12.16
C ARG A 286 -29.99 -1.80 -12.75
N ARG A 287 -31.24 -2.23 -12.58
CA ARG A 287 -32.40 -1.60 -13.24
C ARG A 287 -32.97 -0.41 -12.49
N GLU A 288 -32.96 -0.43 -11.17
CA GLU A 288 -33.73 0.52 -10.36
C GLU A 288 -32.84 1.43 -9.49
N ILE A 289 -31.75 0.89 -8.93
CA ILE A 289 -30.93 1.62 -7.95
C ILE A 289 -29.77 2.36 -8.61
N LEU A 290 -28.93 1.65 -9.37
CA LEU A 290 -27.76 2.24 -10.01
C LEU A 290 -28.10 3.38 -10.99
N PRO A 291 -29.17 3.32 -11.80
CA PRO A 291 -29.53 4.44 -12.67
C PRO A 291 -29.88 5.72 -11.89
N ASP A 292 -30.64 5.61 -10.80
CA ASP A 292 -30.97 6.74 -9.92
C ASP A 292 -29.72 7.35 -9.29
N LEU A 293 -28.79 6.50 -8.84
CA LEU A 293 -27.50 6.95 -8.29
C LEU A 293 -26.62 7.62 -9.33
N ILE A 294 -26.55 7.10 -10.56
CA ILE A 294 -25.80 7.73 -11.67
C ILE A 294 -26.41 9.10 -12.01
N VAL A 295 -27.74 9.23 -12.08
CA VAL A 295 -28.38 10.54 -12.33
C VAL A 295 -28.01 11.55 -11.23
N LYS A 296 -28.06 11.14 -9.96
CA LYS A 296 -27.67 11.99 -8.82
C LYS A 296 -26.17 12.32 -8.85
N GLY A 297 -25.32 11.37 -9.21
CA GLY A 297 -23.88 11.54 -9.33
C GLY A 297 -23.49 12.51 -10.45
N ARG A 298 -24.22 12.53 -11.57
CA ARG A 298 -24.01 13.53 -12.65
C ARG A 298 -24.22 14.96 -12.16
N ALA A 299 -25.10 15.16 -11.17
CA ALA A 299 -25.34 16.44 -10.52
C ALA A 299 -24.35 16.77 -9.38
N ARG A 300 -23.50 15.81 -8.98
CA ARG A 300 -22.54 15.90 -7.87
C ARG A 300 -21.12 15.53 -8.32
N ASP A 301 -20.62 16.25 -9.33
CA ASP A 301 -19.25 16.13 -9.86
C ASP A 301 -18.84 14.72 -10.32
N ARG A 302 -19.80 13.89 -10.74
CA ARG A 302 -19.56 12.52 -11.25
C ARG A 302 -18.79 11.62 -10.25
N VAL A 303 -19.09 11.76 -8.96
CA VAL A 303 -18.54 10.91 -7.90
C VAL A 303 -19.56 9.89 -7.44
N LEU A 304 -19.16 8.60 -7.34
CA LEU A 304 -19.98 7.53 -6.76
C LEU A 304 -19.18 6.77 -5.71
N ARG A 305 -19.76 6.63 -4.52
CA ARG A 305 -19.12 5.96 -3.38
C ARG A 305 -20.01 4.84 -2.86
N PHE A 306 -19.46 3.63 -2.85
CA PHE A 306 -20.14 2.41 -2.42
C PHE A 306 -19.43 1.80 -1.21
N TRP A 307 -20.15 1.10 -0.35
CA TRP A 307 -19.58 0.34 0.75
C TRP A 307 -20.15 -1.08 0.75
N ALA A 308 -19.33 -2.09 0.47
CA ALA A 308 -19.63 -3.50 0.66
C ALA A 308 -19.08 -3.96 2.02
N ALA A 309 -19.96 -4.07 3.01
CA ALA A 309 -19.63 -4.51 4.37
C ALA A 309 -19.80 -6.04 4.49
N GLY A 310 -18.76 -6.72 4.96
CA GLY A 310 -18.63 -8.18 4.96
C GLY A 310 -18.33 -8.73 3.57
N CYS A 311 -17.24 -8.27 2.94
CA CYS A 311 -16.95 -8.60 1.54
C CYS A 311 -16.35 -9.99 1.31
N ALA A 312 -15.93 -10.70 2.36
CA ALA A 312 -15.23 -11.99 2.30
C ALA A 312 -14.17 -12.02 1.19
N THR A 313 -14.22 -12.98 0.27
CA THR A 313 -13.25 -13.18 -0.83
C THR A 313 -13.43 -12.24 -2.03
N GLY A 314 -14.31 -11.23 -1.92
CA GLY A 314 -14.36 -10.07 -2.82
C GLY A 314 -15.31 -10.17 -4.01
N GLU A 315 -16.02 -11.28 -4.19
CA GLU A 315 -16.89 -11.49 -5.35
C GLU A 315 -18.04 -10.47 -5.44
N GLU A 316 -18.62 -10.04 -4.31
CA GLU A 316 -19.70 -9.04 -4.26
C GLU A 316 -19.25 -7.63 -4.70
N PRO A 317 -18.19 -7.01 -4.12
CA PRO A 317 -17.72 -5.70 -4.60
C PRO A 317 -17.23 -5.75 -6.05
N TYR A 318 -16.66 -6.86 -6.51
CA TYR A 318 -16.30 -7.02 -7.92
C TYR A 318 -17.51 -7.14 -8.85
N SER A 319 -18.56 -7.85 -8.45
CA SER A 319 -19.83 -7.90 -9.20
C SER A 319 -20.44 -6.50 -9.35
N LEU A 320 -20.38 -5.68 -8.30
CA LEU A 320 -20.80 -4.28 -8.35
C LEU A 320 -19.92 -3.46 -9.32
N ALA A 321 -18.60 -3.61 -9.25
CA ALA A 321 -17.66 -2.92 -10.12
C ALA A 321 -17.91 -3.23 -11.61
N MET A 322 -18.18 -4.51 -11.93
CA MET A 322 -18.53 -4.95 -13.28
C MET A 322 -19.81 -4.28 -13.78
N LEU A 323 -20.87 -4.24 -12.96
CA LEU A 323 -22.13 -3.58 -13.33
C LEU A 323 -21.94 -2.08 -13.59
N ILE A 324 -21.21 -1.38 -12.72
CA ILE A 324 -20.98 0.06 -12.89
C ILE A 324 -20.17 0.33 -14.16
N THR A 325 -19.13 -0.47 -14.41
CA THR A 325 -18.29 -0.36 -15.62
C THR A 325 -19.10 -0.59 -16.89
N GLU A 326 -19.99 -1.58 -16.89
CA GLU A 326 -20.89 -1.82 -18.01
C GLU A 326 -21.88 -0.67 -18.22
N MET A 327 -22.43 -0.11 -17.13
CA MET A 327 -23.45 0.95 -17.20
C MET A 327 -22.88 2.32 -17.59
N LEU A 328 -21.66 2.65 -17.16
CA LEU A 328 -21.01 3.92 -17.51
C LEU A 328 -20.34 3.84 -18.90
N GLY A 329 -19.91 2.65 -19.33
CA GLY A 329 -19.33 2.46 -20.67
C GLY A 329 -18.11 3.37 -20.89
N GLU A 330 -18.12 4.13 -21.99
CA GLU A 330 -17.06 5.08 -22.33
C GLU A 330 -16.98 6.28 -21.38
N GLU A 331 -18.09 6.64 -20.70
CA GLU A 331 -18.06 7.75 -19.74
C GLU A 331 -17.22 7.42 -18.51
N LEU A 332 -16.86 6.15 -18.24
CA LEU A 332 -16.18 5.74 -17.00
C LEU A 332 -14.90 6.54 -16.70
N SER A 333 -14.16 6.99 -17.72
CA SER A 333 -12.96 7.84 -17.55
C SER A 333 -13.24 9.17 -16.85
N ASP A 334 -14.48 9.67 -16.95
CA ASP A 334 -14.90 10.95 -16.40
C ASP A 334 -15.51 10.81 -14.99
N TRP A 335 -15.59 9.58 -14.45
CA TRP A 335 -16.22 9.30 -13.16
C TRP A 335 -15.21 8.89 -12.10
N SER A 336 -15.40 9.39 -10.87
CA SER A 336 -14.67 8.89 -9.70
C SER A 336 -15.51 7.87 -8.94
N VAL A 337 -15.32 6.59 -9.27
CA VAL A 337 -16.02 5.48 -8.61
C VAL A 337 -15.12 4.85 -7.54
N LYS A 338 -15.59 4.78 -6.29
CA LYS A 338 -14.90 4.09 -5.19
C LYS A 338 -15.82 3.10 -4.49
N ILE A 339 -15.40 1.84 -4.42
CA ILE A 339 -16.10 0.77 -3.68
C ILE A 339 -15.24 0.39 -2.48
N PHE A 340 -15.64 0.81 -1.28
CA PHE A 340 -15.01 0.36 -0.04
C PHE A 340 -15.50 -1.04 0.27
N ALA A 341 -14.61 -2.03 0.29
CA ALA A 341 -14.94 -3.42 0.60
C ALA A 341 -14.26 -3.79 1.92
N THR A 342 -15.04 -4.16 2.93
CA THR A 342 -14.49 -4.37 4.27
C THR A 342 -14.94 -5.68 4.89
N ASP A 343 -14.02 -6.38 5.56
CA ASP A 343 -14.29 -7.62 6.29
C ASP A 343 -13.48 -7.67 7.59
N LEU A 344 -13.80 -8.61 8.47
CA LEU A 344 -13.04 -8.85 9.69
C LEU A 344 -11.86 -9.81 9.46
N ASP A 345 -11.99 -10.72 8.49
CA ASP A 345 -10.98 -11.73 8.14
C ASP A 345 -9.92 -11.19 7.16
N ASP A 346 -8.68 -11.05 7.65
CA ASP A 346 -7.55 -10.58 6.85
C ASP A 346 -7.13 -11.57 5.75
N ALA A 347 -7.34 -12.87 5.95
CA ALA A 347 -7.03 -13.88 4.94
C ALA A 347 -7.97 -13.74 3.73
N ALA A 348 -9.26 -13.50 3.98
CA ALA A 348 -10.26 -13.24 2.95
C ALA A 348 -9.98 -11.93 2.20
N ILE A 349 -9.61 -10.86 2.91
CA ILE A 349 -9.21 -9.56 2.32
C ILE A 349 -7.97 -9.71 1.44
N SER A 350 -6.97 -10.46 1.91
CA SER A 350 -5.74 -10.72 1.16
C SER A 350 -6.01 -11.53 -0.11
N PHE A 351 -6.89 -12.53 -0.03
CA PHE A 351 -7.36 -13.27 -1.20
C PHE A 351 -8.08 -12.36 -2.20
N ALA A 352 -9.05 -11.56 -1.72
CA ALA A 352 -9.81 -10.63 -2.53
C ALA A 352 -8.92 -9.60 -3.25
N ARG A 353 -7.92 -9.07 -2.55
CA ARG A 353 -6.95 -8.09 -3.10
C ARG A 353 -6.10 -8.66 -4.23
N ARG A 354 -5.71 -9.94 -4.15
CA ARG A 354 -5.03 -10.63 -5.26
C ARG A 354 -5.94 -10.78 -6.47
N GLY A 355 -7.22 -11.07 -6.23
CA GLY A 355 -8.25 -11.14 -7.27
C GLY A 355 -8.03 -12.26 -8.28
N VAL A 356 -7.51 -13.41 -7.83
CA VAL A 356 -7.30 -14.63 -8.64
C VAL A 356 -8.28 -15.70 -8.19
N TYR A 357 -9.14 -16.15 -9.11
CA TYR A 357 -10.24 -17.08 -8.86
C TYR A 357 -10.11 -18.30 -9.77
N THR A 358 -10.48 -19.48 -9.29
CA THR A 358 -10.49 -20.71 -10.12
C THR A 358 -11.70 -20.71 -11.07
N GLU A 359 -11.63 -21.49 -12.14
CA GLU A 359 -12.72 -21.60 -13.13
C GLU A 359 -14.07 -21.98 -12.49
N ASN A 360 -14.04 -22.81 -11.44
CA ASN A 360 -15.25 -23.22 -10.72
C ASN A 360 -15.93 -22.08 -9.98
N LEU A 361 -15.18 -21.11 -9.44
CA LEU A 361 -15.74 -19.94 -8.77
C LEU A 361 -16.39 -18.95 -9.75
N LEU A 362 -16.12 -19.11 -11.05
CA LEU A 362 -16.77 -18.36 -12.13
C LEU A 362 -18.03 -19.05 -12.65
N LYS A 363 -18.36 -20.28 -12.20
CA LYS A 363 -19.58 -21.00 -12.60
C LYS A 363 -20.82 -20.28 -12.05
N GLY A 364 -21.42 -19.45 -12.88
CA GLY A 364 -22.54 -18.57 -12.52
C GLY A 364 -22.41 -17.18 -13.16
N LEU A 365 -21.20 -16.81 -13.57
CA LEU A 365 -20.92 -15.59 -14.31
C LEU A 365 -21.31 -15.78 -15.81
N PRO A 366 -22.00 -14.82 -16.45
CA PRO A 366 -22.23 -14.91 -17.89
C PRO A 366 -20.90 -14.89 -18.67
N ALA A 367 -20.81 -15.68 -19.74
CA ALA A 367 -19.56 -15.86 -20.51
C ALA A 367 -18.95 -14.54 -20.99
N GLU A 368 -19.78 -13.57 -21.34
CA GLU A 368 -19.37 -12.22 -21.76
C GLU A 368 -18.57 -11.47 -20.68
N TYR A 369 -18.98 -11.59 -19.41
CA TYR A 369 -18.25 -10.96 -18.30
C TYR A 369 -16.92 -11.67 -18.04
N SER A 370 -16.88 -13.00 -18.20
CA SER A 370 -15.65 -13.77 -18.02
C SER A 370 -14.61 -13.35 -19.05
N SER A 371 -14.99 -13.27 -20.34
CA SER A 371 -14.09 -12.83 -21.41
C SER A 371 -13.66 -11.36 -21.32
N ARG A 372 -14.50 -10.49 -20.75
CA ARG A 372 -14.25 -9.04 -20.73
C ARG A 372 -13.51 -8.57 -19.50
N PHE A 373 -13.74 -9.20 -18.34
CA PHE A 373 -13.28 -8.70 -17.04
C PHE A 373 -12.29 -9.63 -16.34
N PHE A 374 -11.94 -10.78 -16.94
CA PHE A 374 -10.96 -11.71 -16.41
C PHE A 374 -9.86 -12.01 -17.43
N GLU A 375 -8.63 -12.11 -16.93
CA GLU A 375 -7.42 -12.49 -17.65
C GLU A 375 -7.02 -13.91 -17.24
N HIS A 376 -6.71 -14.78 -18.20
CA HIS A 376 -6.27 -16.15 -17.93
C HIS A 376 -4.81 -16.18 -17.42
N THR A 377 -4.53 -16.95 -16.38
CA THR A 377 -3.20 -17.11 -15.74
C THR A 377 -2.92 -18.59 -15.45
N GLU A 378 -1.66 -18.95 -15.15
CA GLU A 378 -1.26 -20.33 -14.81
C GLU A 378 -2.02 -20.93 -13.61
N HIS A 379 -2.53 -20.08 -12.71
CA HIS A 379 -3.20 -20.50 -11.46
C HIS A 379 -4.71 -20.14 -11.44
N GLY A 380 -5.32 -19.84 -12.59
CA GLY A 380 -6.76 -19.51 -12.71
C GLY A 380 -7.03 -18.22 -13.46
N TYR A 381 -8.10 -17.52 -13.10
CA TYR A 381 -8.59 -16.30 -13.74
C TYR A 381 -8.39 -15.09 -12.83
N ARG A 382 -7.70 -14.06 -13.33
CA ARG A 382 -7.42 -12.83 -12.59
C ARG A 382 -8.37 -11.72 -13.02
N ILE A 383 -8.94 -10.99 -12.06
CA ILE A 383 -9.77 -9.81 -12.37
C ILE A 383 -8.94 -8.70 -13.01
N ALA A 384 -9.49 -8.09 -14.05
CA ALA A 384 -8.92 -6.98 -14.80
C ALA A 384 -8.46 -5.85 -13.88
N LYS A 385 -7.27 -5.29 -14.16
CA LYS A 385 -6.63 -4.25 -13.34
C LYS A 385 -7.54 -3.05 -13.07
N ALA A 386 -8.33 -2.61 -14.06
CA ALA A 386 -9.24 -1.48 -13.93
C ALA A 386 -10.30 -1.68 -12.83
N LEU A 387 -10.91 -2.87 -12.75
CA LEU A 387 -11.89 -3.19 -11.70
C LEU A 387 -11.24 -3.26 -10.32
N ARG A 388 -10.01 -3.82 -10.23
CA ARG A 388 -9.25 -3.87 -8.98
C ARG A 388 -8.90 -2.50 -8.44
N GLN A 389 -8.70 -1.50 -9.30
CA GLN A 389 -8.44 -0.13 -8.87
C GLN A 389 -9.69 0.60 -8.35
N MET A 390 -10.90 0.17 -8.74
CA MET A 390 -12.16 0.72 -8.23
C MET A 390 -12.51 0.24 -6.82
N VAL A 391 -12.02 -0.95 -6.43
CA VAL A 391 -12.35 -1.60 -5.15
C VAL A 391 -11.20 -1.43 -4.14
N ILE A 392 -11.52 -0.90 -2.95
CA ILE A 392 -10.59 -0.62 -1.87
C ILE A 392 -10.89 -1.57 -0.72
N PHE A 393 -10.04 -2.59 -0.54
CA PHE A 393 -10.19 -3.57 0.53
C PHE A 393 -9.55 -3.12 1.84
N GLY A 394 -10.25 -3.24 2.96
CA GLY A 394 -9.71 -2.93 4.30
C GLY A 394 -10.35 -3.73 5.43
N GLN A 395 -9.59 -4.00 6.47
CA GLN A 395 -10.10 -4.72 7.64
C GLN A 395 -10.97 -3.78 8.50
N GLN A 396 -12.17 -4.21 8.88
CA GLN A 396 -13.08 -3.40 9.69
C GLN A 396 -14.04 -4.26 10.54
N ASP A 397 -14.06 -3.98 11.84
CA ASP A 397 -15.06 -4.49 12.77
C ASP A 397 -16.26 -3.54 12.84
N LEU A 398 -17.44 -3.98 12.34
CA LEU A 398 -18.66 -3.16 12.33
C LEU A 398 -19.17 -2.79 13.74
N SER A 399 -18.77 -3.51 14.79
CA SER A 399 -19.20 -3.25 16.16
C SER A 399 -18.46 -2.07 16.82
N ARG A 400 -17.23 -1.77 16.36
CA ARG A 400 -16.31 -0.83 17.03
C ARG A 400 -15.76 0.25 16.10
N SER A 401 -15.64 -0.03 14.81
CA SER A 401 -14.96 0.85 13.86
C SER A 401 -15.82 2.05 13.48
N ALA A 402 -15.17 3.20 13.26
CA ALA A 402 -15.86 4.37 12.74
C ALA A 402 -16.36 4.13 11.29
N PRO A 403 -17.60 4.54 10.95
CA PRO A 403 -18.14 4.39 9.61
C PRO A 403 -17.50 5.32 8.56
N PHE A 404 -17.68 5.00 7.27
CA PHE A 404 -17.30 5.88 6.17
C PHE A 404 -18.39 6.93 5.91
N PRO A 405 -18.08 8.24 5.90
CA PRO A 405 -19.07 9.26 5.57
C PRO A 405 -19.34 9.36 4.07
N ARG A 406 -20.53 9.85 3.70
CA ARG A 406 -20.94 10.17 2.33
C ARG A 406 -20.85 8.96 1.38
N ILE A 407 -21.55 7.89 1.72
CA ILE A 407 -21.73 6.69 0.90
C ILE A 407 -23.09 6.76 0.17
N ASP A 408 -23.12 6.45 -1.11
CA ASP A 408 -24.34 6.50 -1.93
C ASP A 408 -25.12 5.17 -1.88
N LEU A 409 -24.41 4.05 -1.75
CA LEU A 409 -25.01 2.73 -1.53
C LEU A 409 -24.15 1.88 -0.59
N VAL A 410 -24.79 1.35 0.46
CA VAL A 410 -24.23 0.33 1.36
C VAL A 410 -24.82 -1.03 1.00
N LEU A 411 -23.97 -2.01 0.73
CA LEU A 411 -24.28 -3.43 0.61
C LEU A 411 -23.83 -4.11 1.90
N CYS A 412 -24.75 -4.76 2.61
CA CYS A 412 -24.43 -5.52 3.82
C CYS A 412 -25.28 -6.78 3.81
N ARG A 413 -24.83 -7.80 3.09
CA ARG A 413 -25.62 -9.00 2.80
C ARG A 413 -25.07 -10.20 3.56
N ASN A 414 -25.96 -10.94 4.21
CA ASN A 414 -25.66 -12.13 5.01
C ASN A 414 -24.69 -11.92 6.19
N VAL A 415 -24.46 -10.67 6.61
CA VAL A 415 -23.62 -10.32 7.78
C VAL A 415 -24.47 -10.17 9.04
N LEU A 416 -25.57 -9.40 8.96
CA LEU A 416 -26.35 -9.05 10.15
C LEU A 416 -27.03 -10.26 10.80
N ILE A 417 -27.16 -11.39 10.09
CA ILE A 417 -27.76 -12.62 10.61
C ILE A 417 -27.01 -13.19 11.83
N TYR A 418 -25.72 -12.83 12.00
CA TYR A 418 -24.87 -13.28 13.11
C TYR A 418 -24.99 -12.42 14.37
N PHE A 419 -25.51 -11.20 14.24
CA PHE A 419 -25.55 -10.21 15.32
C PHE A 419 -26.80 -10.36 16.20
N THR A 420 -26.70 -9.96 17.47
CA THR A 420 -27.87 -9.78 18.34
C THR A 420 -28.70 -8.57 17.86
N PRO A 421 -29.99 -8.48 18.21
CA PRO A 421 -30.84 -7.35 17.81
C PRO A 421 -30.26 -5.97 18.15
N GLU A 422 -29.59 -5.85 19.29
CA GLU A 422 -28.99 -4.60 19.77
C GLU A 422 -27.80 -4.18 18.89
N LEU A 423 -26.94 -5.13 18.52
CA LEU A 423 -25.83 -4.87 17.61
C LEU A 423 -26.32 -4.59 16.18
N GLN A 424 -27.38 -5.28 15.72
CA GLN A 424 -28.02 -4.97 14.44
C GLN A 424 -28.50 -3.52 14.41
N GLU A 425 -29.17 -3.05 15.46
CA GLU A 425 -29.65 -1.67 15.56
C GLU A 425 -28.49 -0.66 15.55
N TYR A 426 -27.43 -0.92 16.32
CA TYR A 426 -26.23 -0.08 16.32
C TYR A 426 -25.61 0.03 14.92
N VAL A 427 -25.39 -1.09 14.23
CA VAL A 427 -24.78 -1.12 12.89
C VAL A 427 -25.67 -0.42 11.86
N LEU A 428 -26.99 -0.62 11.92
CA LEU A 428 -27.93 0.10 11.04
C LEU A 428 -27.90 1.62 11.27
N ASN A 429 -27.75 2.08 12.51
CA ASN A 429 -27.60 3.51 12.79
C ASN A 429 -26.27 4.07 12.25
N GLN A 430 -25.18 3.28 12.29
CA GLN A 430 -23.91 3.65 11.66
C GLN A 430 -24.04 3.74 10.13
N PHE A 431 -24.77 2.81 9.50
CA PHE A 431 -25.06 2.90 8.06
C PHE A 431 -25.90 4.13 7.72
N ALA A 432 -26.87 4.51 8.55
CA ALA A 432 -27.67 5.71 8.34
C ALA A 432 -26.82 6.98 8.38
N TYR A 433 -25.85 7.04 9.31
CA TYR A 433 -24.87 8.13 9.37
C TYR A 433 -23.92 8.16 8.15
N SER A 434 -23.57 6.97 7.64
CA SER A 434 -22.68 6.83 6.48
C SER A 434 -23.34 7.28 5.18
N LEU A 435 -24.62 6.95 5.03
CA LEU A 435 -25.37 7.14 3.80
C LEU A 435 -25.63 8.64 3.54
N SER A 436 -25.35 9.06 2.31
CA SER A 436 -25.79 10.35 1.77
C SER A 436 -27.33 10.41 1.79
N ASN A 437 -27.89 11.61 1.96
CA ASN A 437 -29.34 11.78 1.87
C ASN A 437 -29.86 11.32 0.50
N GLY A 438 -30.83 10.40 0.50
CA GLY A 438 -31.35 9.74 -0.70
C GLY A 438 -30.50 8.59 -1.24
N GLY A 439 -29.48 8.13 -0.50
CA GLY A 439 -28.70 6.93 -0.76
C GLY A 439 -29.44 5.65 -0.34
N TYR A 440 -28.89 4.47 -0.68
CA TYR A 440 -29.57 3.18 -0.48
C TYR A 440 -28.81 2.24 0.46
N LEU A 441 -29.54 1.51 1.30
CA LEU A 441 -29.07 0.34 2.02
C LEU A 441 -29.64 -0.90 1.36
N PHE A 442 -28.77 -1.84 0.96
CA PHE A 442 -29.13 -3.09 0.30
C PHE A 442 -28.71 -4.26 1.18
N LEU A 443 -29.70 -5.03 1.62
CA LEU A 443 -29.57 -6.19 2.48
C LEU A 443 -29.86 -7.50 1.72
N GLY A 444 -29.42 -8.63 2.24
CA GLY A 444 -29.70 -9.97 1.74
C GLY A 444 -31.08 -10.49 2.18
N LYS A 445 -31.57 -11.50 1.44
CA LYS A 445 -32.92 -12.07 1.62
C LYS A 445 -33.14 -12.69 3.00
N ALA A 446 -32.08 -13.24 3.60
CA ALA A 446 -32.13 -13.93 4.89
C ALA A 446 -32.15 -12.97 6.09
N GLU A 447 -31.90 -11.67 5.90
CA GLU A 447 -31.88 -10.73 7.02
C GLU A 447 -33.28 -10.35 7.48
N THR A 448 -33.53 -10.50 8.78
CA THR A 448 -34.83 -10.23 9.41
C THR A 448 -34.89 -8.88 10.14
N VAL A 449 -33.92 -8.00 9.88
CA VAL A 449 -33.78 -6.71 10.57
C VAL A 449 -34.92 -5.73 10.29
N ARG A 450 -35.16 -4.83 11.25
CA ARG A 450 -36.14 -3.72 11.14
C ARG A 450 -35.43 -2.39 11.44
N PRO A 451 -34.92 -1.69 10.41
CA PRO A 451 -34.31 -0.38 10.60
C PRO A 451 -35.30 0.66 11.13
N VAL A 452 -34.81 1.66 11.86
CA VAL A 452 -35.64 2.74 12.42
C VAL A 452 -36.26 3.57 11.29
N GLN A 453 -37.59 3.69 11.30
CA GLN A 453 -38.36 4.32 10.22
C GLN A 453 -38.06 5.82 10.03
N SER A 454 -37.50 6.50 11.04
CA SER A 454 -37.09 7.91 10.93
C SER A 454 -35.87 8.12 10.03
N PHE A 455 -35.05 7.09 9.83
CA PHE A 455 -33.84 7.17 8.99
C PHE A 455 -33.99 6.43 7.67
N TYR A 456 -34.88 5.44 7.62
CA TYR A 456 -35.03 4.54 6.47
C TYR A 456 -36.48 4.45 5.97
N GLU A 457 -36.63 4.58 4.65
CA GLU A 457 -37.83 4.26 3.90
C GLU A 457 -37.66 2.91 3.20
N LEU A 458 -38.59 1.97 3.37
CA LEU A 458 -38.54 0.67 2.69
C LEU A 458 -38.99 0.81 1.23
N ILE A 459 -38.08 0.54 0.29
CA ILE A 459 -38.34 0.61 -1.15
C ILE A 459 -38.71 -0.76 -1.73
N ASN A 460 -37.98 -1.81 -1.32
CA ASN A 460 -38.24 -3.16 -1.80
C ASN A 460 -38.24 -4.17 -0.65
N LYS A 461 -39.40 -4.79 -0.39
CA LYS A 461 -39.56 -5.78 0.68
C LYS A 461 -38.88 -7.12 0.37
N ARG A 462 -38.86 -7.55 -0.90
CA ARG A 462 -38.32 -8.84 -1.32
C ARG A 462 -36.80 -8.89 -1.15
N TRP A 463 -36.12 -7.81 -1.54
CA TRP A 463 -34.66 -7.66 -1.48
C TRP A 463 -34.19 -6.76 -0.35
N LYS A 464 -35.09 -6.38 0.58
CA LYS A 464 -34.75 -5.61 1.79
C LYS A 464 -33.96 -4.33 1.46
N VAL A 465 -34.42 -3.59 0.44
CA VAL A 465 -33.78 -2.33 0.02
C VAL A 465 -34.46 -1.17 0.71
N TYR A 466 -33.66 -0.32 1.34
CA TYR A 466 -34.09 0.88 2.06
C TYR A 466 -33.44 2.12 1.47
N ARG A 467 -34.15 3.25 1.46
CA ARG A 467 -33.62 4.56 1.12
C ARG A 467 -33.39 5.37 2.39
N CYS A 468 -32.24 6.02 2.49
CA CYS A 468 -31.93 6.93 3.59
C CYS A 468 -32.69 8.25 3.41
N ILE A 469 -33.52 8.62 4.39
CA ILE A 469 -34.36 9.85 4.40
C ILE A 469 -33.96 10.84 5.50
N GLY A 470 -33.03 10.48 6.37
CA GLY A 470 -32.53 11.32 7.45
C GLY A 470 -31.23 10.80 8.04
N ASN A 471 -30.37 11.70 8.52
CA ASN A 471 -29.08 11.35 9.08
C ASN A 471 -29.20 11.11 10.59
N ALA A 472 -28.77 9.93 11.05
CA ALA A 472 -28.64 9.67 12.49
C ALA A 472 -27.48 10.50 13.07
N LEU A 473 -27.63 11.04 14.28
CA LEU A 473 -26.50 11.58 15.05
C LEU A 473 -25.65 10.40 15.57
N PRO A 474 -24.31 10.52 15.67
CA PRO A 474 -23.49 9.46 16.25
C PRO A 474 -23.98 9.18 17.68
N SER A 475 -24.52 7.98 17.91
CA SER A 475 -24.95 7.59 19.25
C SER A 475 -23.70 7.45 20.13
N ALA A 476 -23.58 8.30 21.15
CA ALA A 476 -22.53 8.17 22.17
C ALA A 476 -22.75 6.95 23.09
N ARG A 477 -23.94 6.31 23.01
CA ARG A 477 -24.26 5.10 23.76
C ARG A 477 -23.89 3.86 22.96
N ARG A 478 -22.76 3.28 23.34
CA ARG A 478 -22.37 1.90 23.04
C ARG A 478 -23.37 0.96 23.73
N PRO A 479 -23.63 -0.25 23.20
CA PRO A 479 -24.26 -1.29 23.99
C PRO A 479 -23.30 -1.66 25.14
N ASN A 480 -23.47 -1.03 26.30
CA ASN A 480 -22.81 -1.46 27.52
C ASN A 480 -23.51 -2.73 27.99
N SER A 481 -22.74 -3.80 28.15
CA SER A 481 -23.19 -5.09 28.70
C SER A 481 -23.54 -5.04 30.20
N SER A 482 -23.69 -3.86 30.81
CA SER A 482 -23.94 -3.70 32.25
C SER A 482 -25.28 -3.06 32.63
N GLU A 483 -26.13 -2.67 31.68
CA GLU A 483 -27.41 -1.99 32.00
C GLU A 483 -28.63 -2.87 31.66
N LEU A 484 -28.75 -3.98 32.38
CA LEU A 484 -30.02 -4.70 32.57
C LEU A 484 -30.41 -4.65 34.05
N SER A 485 -30.46 -3.45 34.62
CA SER A 485 -31.13 -3.26 35.92
C SER A 485 -31.43 -1.79 36.20
N SER A 486 -32.72 -1.53 36.42
CA SER A 486 -33.35 -0.35 37.04
C SER A 486 -33.82 0.79 36.14
N ALA A 487 -35.07 1.17 36.37
CA ALA A 487 -35.92 2.05 35.58
C ALA A 487 -36.27 3.32 36.36
N ARG A 488 -36.63 4.38 35.63
CA ARG A 488 -37.41 5.58 36.02
C ARG A 488 -36.84 6.48 37.13
N VAL A 489 -36.77 7.79 36.86
CA VAL A 489 -37.63 8.84 37.44
C VAL A 489 -37.30 10.19 36.80
N GLU A 490 -38.35 10.98 36.62
CA GLU A 490 -38.44 12.28 35.95
C GLU A 490 -37.94 13.46 36.81
N HIS A 491 -37.83 14.62 36.13
CA HIS A 491 -38.22 15.97 36.57
C HIS A 491 -37.18 17.04 36.97
N HIS A 492 -37.22 18.10 36.14
CA HIS A 492 -37.36 19.53 36.46
C HIS A 492 -36.15 20.43 36.75
N SER A 493 -35.75 21.15 35.70
CA SER A 493 -35.79 22.63 35.55
C SER A 493 -35.93 23.51 36.80
N SER A 494 -35.01 24.47 36.99
CA SER A 494 -35.36 25.88 37.30
C SER A 494 -34.14 26.82 37.24
N SER A 495 -34.47 28.08 36.97
CA SER A 495 -33.69 29.22 36.49
C SER A 495 -33.27 30.23 37.59
N ILE A 496 -32.10 30.89 37.42
CA ILE A 496 -31.77 32.36 37.48
C ILE A 496 -32.28 33.19 38.72
N PRO A 497 -31.62 34.23 39.32
CA PRO A 497 -30.61 35.20 38.79
C PRO A 497 -29.49 35.71 39.74
N ALA A 498 -28.61 36.55 39.15
CA ALA A 498 -27.61 37.42 39.77
C ALA A 498 -28.16 38.77 40.31
N ARG A 499 -27.46 39.42 41.27
CA ARG A 499 -27.12 40.87 41.28
C ARG A 499 -26.28 41.37 42.49
N ARG A 500 -25.11 41.94 42.18
CA ARG A 500 -24.50 43.27 42.53
C ARG A 500 -24.64 43.90 43.95
N ASN A 501 -23.50 44.26 44.59
CA ASN A 501 -22.83 45.60 44.64
C ASN A 501 -22.23 46.02 46.02
N GLY A 502 -21.07 46.72 45.98
CA GLY A 502 -20.63 47.77 46.95
C GLY A 502 -19.25 47.56 47.61
N GLN A 503 -18.15 48.17 47.11
CA GLN A 503 -17.44 49.41 47.59
C GLN A 503 -16.68 49.26 48.94
N GLN A 504 -15.34 49.29 49.05
CA GLN A 504 -14.29 50.35 48.88
C GLN A 504 -13.60 50.67 50.24
N HIS A 505 -12.26 50.59 50.30
CA HIS A 505 -11.26 51.35 51.13
C HIS A 505 -9.98 50.49 51.33
N SER A 506 -8.83 50.77 50.72
CA SER A 506 -7.78 51.81 50.95
C SER A 506 -6.55 51.30 51.73
N ASP A 507 -5.50 51.06 50.95
CA ASP A 507 -4.10 51.53 51.11
C ASP A 507 -3.05 50.85 52.02
N GLN A 508 -1.89 50.66 51.36
CA GLN A 508 -0.50 50.49 51.81
C GLN A 508 0.07 49.13 52.25
N GLY A 509 0.73 48.52 51.25
CA GLY A 509 2.09 47.98 51.34
C GLY A 509 2.17 46.60 51.96
N HIS A 510 2.56 45.59 51.19
CA HIS A 510 3.47 44.49 51.53
C HIS A 510 3.72 43.71 50.22
N GLN A 511 4.99 43.40 49.95
CA GLN A 511 5.47 42.66 48.78
C GLN A 511 4.79 41.29 48.69
N HIS A 512 3.91 41.09 47.71
CA HIS A 512 3.31 39.79 47.40
C HIS A 512 3.37 39.52 45.90
N ALA A 513 3.71 38.27 45.56
CA ALA A 513 3.69 37.70 44.23
C ALA A 513 2.37 38.01 43.49
N PRO A 514 2.39 38.11 42.15
CA PRO A 514 1.14 38.32 41.42
C PRO A 514 0.18 37.14 41.62
N PRO A 515 -1.13 37.40 41.67
CA PRO A 515 -2.13 36.48 42.19
C PRO A 515 -2.40 35.31 41.26
N VAL A 516 -2.69 34.16 41.86
CA VAL A 516 -3.24 32.97 41.23
C VAL A 516 -4.69 33.27 40.79
N GLN A 517 -4.86 34.02 39.71
CA GLN A 517 -6.12 34.18 38.97
C GLN A 517 -5.78 34.40 37.49
N ASP A 518 -5.69 33.30 36.72
CA ASP A 518 -6.06 33.21 35.28
C ASP A 518 -5.56 31.91 34.60
N VAL A 519 -5.61 30.77 35.30
CA VAL A 519 -5.21 29.46 34.73
C VAL A 519 -6.14 29.02 33.59
N GLY A 520 -7.39 29.48 33.57
CA GLY A 520 -8.31 29.29 32.45
C GLY A 520 -7.94 30.07 31.18
N GLN A 521 -7.19 31.18 31.31
CA GLN A 521 -6.78 31.99 30.17
C GLN A 521 -5.52 31.44 29.50
N LEU A 522 -4.53 30.95 30.26
CA LEU A 522 -3.32 30.30 29.72
C LEU A 522 -3.63 29.05 28.89
N ARG A 523 -4.59 28.22 29.34
CA ARG A 523 -5.04 27.05 28.57
C ARG A 523 -5.71 27.42 27.24
N ARG A 524 -6.36 28.58 27.15
CA ARG A 524 -6.92 29.16 25.90
C ARG A 524 -5.85 29.77 25.01
N TYR A 525 -4.85 30.45 25.58
CA TYR A 525 -3.67 30.91 24.84
C TYR A 525 -2.91 29.73 24.20
N ASN A 526 -2.86 28.57 24.87
CA ASN A 526 -2.25 27.32 24.38
C ASN A 526 -2.95 26.75 23.13
N GLU A 527 -4.29 26.79 23.07
CA GLU A 527 -5.02 26.35 21.88
C GLU A 527 -4.84 27.32 20.70
N LEU A 528 -4.79 28.63 20.94
CA LEU A 528 -4.70 29.64 19.89
C LEU A 528 -3.30 29.74 19.26
N LEU A 529 -2.21 29.67 20.05
CA LEU A 529 -0.83 29.66 19.54
C LEU A 529 -0.55 28.44 18.65
N LEU A 530 -1.09 27.28 19.01
CA LEU A 530 -0.96 26.03 18.25
C LEU A 530 -1.88 25.98 17.01
N ARG A 531 -2.90 26.85 16.92
CA ARG A 531 -3.88 26.80 15.85
C ARG A 531 -3.44 27.47 14.54
N PHE A 532 -2.38 28.28 14.55
CA PHE A 532 -2.03 29.10 13.39
C PHE A 532 -0.58 29.04 12.93
N LEU A 533 0.31 28.27 13.59
CA LEU A 533 1.69 28.11 13.12
C LEU A 533 1.73 27.40 11.75
N PRO A 534 2.53 27.86 10.76
CA PRO A 534 2.67 27.19 9.46
C PRO A 534 3.47 25.87 9.54
N ILE A 535 4.11 25.62 10.68
CA ILE A 535 4.74 24.33 11.01
C ILE A 535 3.77 23.49 11.84
N GLY A 536 3.66 22.21 11.48
CA GLY A 536 2.98 21.21 12.30
C GLY A 536 3.85 20.80 13.48
N VAL A 537 3.35 20.89 14.70
CA VAL A 537 4.06 20.43 15.91
C VAL A 537 3.27 19.34 16.59
N VAL A 538 3.93 18.22 16.88
CA VAL A 538 3.40 17.09 17.65
C VAL A 538 4.33 16.79 18.80
N VAL A 539 3.79 16.48 19.98
CA VAL A 539 4.58 16.05 21.14
C VAL A 539 4.22 14.63 21.49
N ILE A 540 5.24 13.78 21.65
CA ILE A 540 5.10 12.38 22.02
C ILE A 540 5.90 12.02 23.27
N ASP A 541 5.52 10.93 23.92
CA ASP A 541 6.34 10.27 24.94
C ASP A 541 7.21 9.14 24.35
N ARG A 542 8.06 8.51 25.17
CA ARG A 542 8.85 7.32 24.81
C ARG A 542 8.03 6.12 24.31
N SER A 543 6.72 6.09 24.57
CA SER A 543 5.80 5.05 24.07
C SER A 543 5.09 5.47 22.78
N TYR A 544 5.59 6.50 22.10
CA TYR A 544 5.05 7.12 20.88
C TYR A 544 3.65 7.73 21.05
N ARG A 545 3.13 7.91 22.27
CA ARG A 545 1.78 8.44 22.47
C ARG A 545 1.73 9.93 22.19
N VAL A 546 0.79 10.36 21.37
CA VAL A 546 0.53 11.77 21.07
C VAL A 546 -0.08 12.46 22.28
N LEU A 547 0.71 13.30 22.91
CA LEU A 547 0.29 14.13 24.04
C LEU A 547 -0.39 15.41 23.56
N THR A 548 0.08 15.99 22.46
CA THR A 548 -0.61 17.11 21.80
C THR A 548 -0.19 17.20 20.34
N ALA A 549 -1.07 17.77 19.52
CA ALA A 549 -0.79 18.14 18.15
C ALA A 549 -1.49 19.45 17.81
N ASN A 550 -0.76 20.36 17.18
CA ASN A 550 -1.24 21.65 16.73
C ASN A 550 -2.12 21.50 15.45
N SER A 551 -2.94 22.49 15.09
CA SER A 551 -3.91 22.35 13.98
C SER A 551 -3.23 22.07 12.63
N THR A 552 -2.03 22.63 12.43
CA THR A 552 -1.24 22.44 11.21
C THR A 552 -0.66 21.02 11.14
N ALA A 553 -0.18 20.45 12.25
CA ALA A 553 0.21 19.04 12.31
C ALA A 553 -1.00 18.14 12.06
N ARG A 554 -2.17 18.47 12.62
CA ARG A 554 -3.40 17.73 12.36
C ARG A 554 -3.78 17.76 10.88
N ARG A 555 -3.65 18.90 10.22
CA ARG A 555 -3.92 19.05 8.78
C ARG A 555 -2.89 18.34 7.90
N LEU A 556 -1.60 18.48 8.21
CA LEU A 556 -0.50 17.92 7.43
C LEU A 556 -0.41 16.40 7.57
N LEU A 557 -0.53 15.89 8.80
CA LEU A 557 -0.43 14.47 9.15
C LEU A 557 -1.79 13.75 9.15
N GLY A 558 -2.90 14.47 8.97
CA GLY A 558 -4.24 13.88 8.95
C GLY A 558 -4.76 13.40 10.32
N LEU A 559 -4.22 13.91 11.43
CA LEU A 559 -4.67 13.57 12.78
C LEU A 559 -6.07 14.14 13.05
N ARG A 560 -7.00 13.33 13.56
CA ARG A 560 -8.39 13.75 13.89
C ARG A 560 -8.46 14.42 15.27
N ASP A 561 -9.49 15.25 15.52
CA ASP A 561 -9.62 16.06 16.76
C ASP A 561 -9.69 15.28 18.09
N ALA A 562 -9.85 13.95 18.06
CA ALA A 562 -9.85 13.06 19.23
C ALA A 562 -8.53 12.29 19.44
N ALA A 563 -7.43 12.69 18.79
CA ALA A 563 -6.18 11.92 18.73
C ALA A 563 -5.23 12.07 19.94
N THR A 564 -5.58 12.84 20.97
CA THR A 564 -4.83 12.84 22.24
C THR A 564 -4.93 11.46 22.88
N GLU A 565 -3.78 10.87 23.24
CA GLU A 565 -3.57 9.49 23.73
C GLU A 565 -3.50 8.37 22.67
N GLN A 566 -3.47 8.69 21.37
CA GLN A 566 -3.19 7.69 20.32
C GLN A 566 -1.69 7.55 20.05
N ASP A 567 -1.25 6.37 19.62
CA ASP A 567 0.12 6.14 19.15
C ASP A 567 0.36 6.93 17.85
N PHE A 568 1.38 7.78 17.84
CA PHE A 568 1.77 8.66 16.73
C PHE A 568 2.01 7.89 15.43
N LEU A 569 2.66 6.72 15.50
CA LEU A 569 2.99 5.91 14.34
C LEU A 569 1.75 5.26 13.72
N HIS A 570 0.70 5.02 14.52
CA HIS A 570 -0.56 4.44 14.08
C HIS A 570 -1.62 5.50 13.73
N ALA A 571 -1.54 6.69 14.32
CA ALA A 571 -2.48 7.77 14.10
C ALA A 571 -2.30 8.44 12.72
N ILE A 572 -1.12 8.32 12.11
CA ILE A 572 -0.77 8.94 10.84
C ILE A 572 -0.82 7.89 9.74
N ARG A 573 -1.75 8.06 8.79
CA ARG A 573 -1.90 7.13 7.67
C ARG A 573 -0.76 7.30 6.67
N GLY A 574 -0.11 6.19 6.33
CA GLY A 574 0.86 6.16 5.24
C GLY A 574 2.25 6.67 5.58
N ILE A 575 2.56 6.86 6.88
CA ILE A 575 3.92 7.20 7.34
C ILE A 575 4.80 5.93 7.34
N PRO A 576 6.08 5.98 6.90
CA PRO A 576 6.99 4.84 6.92
C PRO A 576 7.35 4.45 8.37
N TYR A 577 6.60 3.48 8.88
CA TYR A 577 6.61 3.08 10.30
C TYR A 577 8.01 2.79 10.84
N ALA A 578 8.81 1.99 10.12
CA ALA A 578 10.15 1.57 10.58
C ALA A 578 11.15 2.73 10.65
N GLU A 579 11.14 3.62 9.65
CA GLU A 579 12.08 4.73 9.52
C GLU A 579 11.83 5.81 10.58
N VAL A 580 10.56 6.20 10.74
CA VAL A 580 10.16 7.19 11.74
C VAL A 580 10.31 6.64 13.17
N ARG A 581 10.01 5.35 13.40
CA ARG A 581 10.27 4.70 14.68
C ARG A 581 11.74 4.70 15.05
N ASN A 582 12.62 4.30 14.12
CA ASN A 582 14.06 4.29 14.34
C ASN A 582 14.60 5.70 14.63
N ALA A 583 14.09 6.73 13.95
CA ALA A 583 14.48 8.11 14.22
C ALA A 583 14.07 8.54 15.64
N ILE A 584 12.83 8.24 16.06
CA ILE A 584 12.34 8.54 17.41
C ILE A 584 13.19 7.80 18.47
N ASP A 585 13.44 6.51 18.29
CA ASP A 585 14.21 5.68 19.23
C ASP A 585 15.66 6.15 19.35
N THR A 586 16.26 6.57 18.22
CA THR A 586 17.62 7.11 18.17
C THR A 586 17.70 8.44 18.91
N VAL A 587 16.70 9.32 18.75
CA VAL A 587 16.64 10.60 19.46
C VAL A 587 16.54 10.39 20.97
N PHE A 588 15.69 9.47 21.43
CA PHE A 588 15.60 9.12 22.86
C PHE A 588 16.87 8.44 23.41
N ARG A 589 17.60 7.66 22.59
CA ARG A 589 18.83 6.97 23.00
C ARG A 589 20.06 7.88 23.01
N GLU A 590 20.24 8.68 21.96
CA GLU A 590 21.47 9.43 21.68
C GLU A 590 21.36 10.92 22.04
N ARG A 591 20.15 11.41 22.32
CA ARG A 591 19.85 12.80 22.72
C ARG A 591 20.26 13.87 21.70
N ASN A 592 20.43 13.48 20.44
CA ASN A 592 20.64 14.39 19.31
C ASN A 592 19.34 14.58 18.52
N ILE A 593 19.22 15.71 17.83
CA ILE A 593 18.11 15.98 16.91
C ILE A 593 18.22 15.04 15.71
N ALA A 594 17.13 14.32 15.37
CA ALA A 594 17.04 13.55 14.14
C ALA A 594 16.14 14.25 13.13
N THR A 595 16.64 14.42 11.92
CA THR A 595 15.93 15.04 10.81
C THR A 595 15.69 14.02 9.71
N LEU A 596 14.44 13.82 9.33
CA LEU A 596 14.01 13.04 8.17
C LEU A 596 13.49 14.02 7.10
N PRO A 597 14.29 14.33 6.07
CA PRO A 597 14.01 15.45 5.18
C PRO A 597 12.93 15.19 4.13
N GLU A 598 12.71 13.93 3.73
CA GLU A 598 11.80 13.57 2.63
C GLU A 598 10.94 12.35 3.00
N VAL A 599 10.02 12.50 3.97
CA VAL A 599 9.12 11.41 4.39
C VAL A 599 7.88 11.40 3.49
N GLU A 600 7.68 10.34 2.71
CA GLU A 600 6.50 10.17 1.86
C GLU A 600 5.28 9.73 2.69
N LEU A 601 4.19 10.49 2.64
CA LEU A 601 2.89 10.13 3.17
C LEU A 601 2.03 9.52 2.06
N ALA A 602 1.67 8.24 2.19
CA ALA A 602 0.79 7.58 1.24
C ALA A 602 -0.65 8.15 1.31
N ILE A 603 -1.06 8.95 0.32
CA ILE A 603 -2.43 9.51 0.22
C ILE A 603 -3.27 8.71 -0.78
N ASN A 604 -4.42 8.18 -0.34
CA ASN A 604 -5.35 7.35 -1.14
C ASN A 604 -6.16 8.11 -2.23
N THR A 605 -5.64 9.20 -2.79
CA THR A 605 -6.31 10.01 -3.82
C THR A 605 -5.33 10.41 -4.91
N GLY A 606 -4.87 9.45 -5.73
CA GLY A 606 -4.43 9.62 -7.14
C GLY A 606 -3.44 10.74 -7.51
N GLY A 607 -2.95 11.52 -6.57
CA GLY A 607 -1.96 12.57 -6.74
C GLY A 607 -0.58 12.05 -6.35
N SER A 608 0.44 12.70 -6.90
CA SER A 608 1.83 12.53 -6.49
C SER A 608 1.94 12.61 -4.96
N GLY A 609 2.60 11.62 -4.33
CA GLY A 609 2.68 11.48 -2.87
C GLY A 609 3.04 12.79 -2.17
N ARG A 610 2.43 13.04 -1.01
CA ARG A 610 2.76 14.22 -0.18
C ARG A 610 4.05 13.92 0.56
N PHE A 611 5.03 14.81 0.49
CA PHE A 611 6.28 14.68 1.21
C PHE A 611 6.31 15.65 2.37
N ILE A 612 6.73 15.18 3.54
CA ILE A 612 6.92 16.00 4.72
C ILE A 612 8.37 15.96 5.18
N HIS A 613 8.86 17.07 5.69
CA HIS A 613 10.10 17.11 6.45
C HIS A 613 9.76 17.00 7.94
N LEU A 614 10.34 16.00 8.60
CA LEU A 614 10.11 15.68 10.01
C LEU A 614 11.40 15.89 10.81
N SER A 615 11.42 16.83 11.75
CA SER A 615 12.52 16.98 12.72
C SER A 615 12.04 16.56 14.10
N ILE A 616 12.87 15.80 14.82
CA ILE A 616 12.55 15.16 16.09
C ILE A 616 13.62 15.52 17.10
N ALA A 617 13.22 16.12 18.23
CA ALA A 617 14.13 16.55 19.28
C ALA A 617 13.61 16.11 20.66
N VAL A 618 14.49 15.64 21.55
CA VAL A 618 14.14 15.32 22.95
C VAL A 618 13.88 16.61 23.73
N MET A 619 12.80 16.65 24.50
CA MET A 619 12.57 17.67 25.53
C MET A 619 13.18 17.21 26.86
N GLN A 620 14.12 18.00 27.40
CA GLN A 620 14.57 17.84 28.78
C GLN A 620 13.74 18.74 29.69
N LEU A 621 13.01 18.14 30.62
CA LEU A 621 12.38 18.82 31.75
C LEU A 621 13.31 18.70 32.96
N GLU A 622 13.53 19.78 33.72
CA GLU A 622 14.52 19.84 34.82
C GLU A 622 14.19 18.95 36.06
N SER A 623 13.23 18.02 35.98
CA SER A 623 12.90 17.09 37.06
C SER A 623 12.42 15.74 36.52
N GLU A 624 12.43 14.68 37.35
CA GLU A 624 12.17 13.25 37.03
C GLU A 624 10.81 12.95 36.34
N THR A 625 10.59 13.47 35.14
CA THR A 625 9.41 13.29 34.29
C THR A 625 9.77 12.42 33.08
N PRO A 626 8.79 11.73 32.46
CA PRO A 626 9.06 10.87 31.32
C PRO A 626 9.73 11.67 30.19
N GLU A 627 10.80 11.13 29.59
CA GLU A 627 11.43 11.76 28.44
C GLU A 627 10.41 11.93 27.30
N LEU A 628 10.26 13.16 26.82
CA LEU A 628 9.34 13.53 25.73
C LEU A 628 10.13 13.88 24.48
N ALA A 629 9.50 13.77 23.31
CA ALA A 629 10.05 14.26 22.05
C ALA A 629 9.07 15.19 21.34
N THR A 630 9.59 16.27 20.75
CA THR A 630 8.85 17.19 19.88
C THR A 630 9.15 16.84 18.43
N LEU A 631 8.10 16.68 17.63
CA LEU A 631 8.16 16.45 16.19
C LEU A 631 7.63 17.68 15.46
N SER A 632 8.49 18.32 14.69
CA SER A 632 8.11 19.42 13.79
C SER A 632 7.96 18.90 12.35
N VAL A 633 6.87 19.28 11.71
CA VAL A 633 6.41 18.78 10.41
C VAL A 633 6.17 19.95 9.46
N THR A 634 6.76 19.90 8.28
CA THR A 634 6.52 20.86 7.20
C THR A 634 6.23 20.12 5.90
N ASP A 635 5.37 20.68 5.05
CA ASP A 635 5.08 20.13 3.73
C ASP A 635 6.20 20.51 2.76
N VAL A 636 6.89 19.52 2.20
CA VAL A 636 7.97 19.70 1.20
C VAL A 636 7.62 19.04 -0.12
N THR A 637 6.33 18.77 -0.35
CA THR A 637 5.82 18.04 -1.51
C THR A 637 6.27 18.64 -2.84
N GLU A 638 6.12 19.96 -3.00
CA GLU A 638 6.51 20.64 -4.24
C GLU A 638 8.02 20.59 -4.49
N GLN A 639 8.83 20.68 -3.42
CA GLN A 639 10.28 20.61 -3.50
C GLN A 639 10.75 19.20 -3.91
N VAL A 640 10.21 18.15 -3.28
CA VAL A 640 10.56 16.76 -3.60
C VAL A 640 10.04 16.36 -4.99
N GLN A 641 8.84 16.80 -5.36
CA GLN A 641 8.30 16.53 -6.70
C GLN A 641 9.11 17.22 -7.79
N SER A 642 9.51 18.48 -7.59
CA SER A 642 10.39 19.19 -8.54
C SER A 642 11.76 18.50 -8.65
N LYS A 643 12.37 18.11 -7.53
CA LYS A 643 13.64 17.38 -7.53
C LYS A 643 13.53 16.02 -8.23
N ARG A 644 12.52 15.21 -7.89
CA ARG A 644 12.26 13.90 -8.53
C ARG A 644 11.94 14.05 -10.01
N GLN A 645 11.22 15.09 -10.41
CA GLN A 645 10.93 15.36 -11.82
C GLN A 645 12.20 15.75 -12.59
N LEU A 646 13.11 16.51 -11.97
CA LEU A 646 14.41 16.84 -12.56
C LEU A 646 15.26 15.58 -12.72
N GLU A 647 15.36 14.76 -11.67
CA GLU A 647 16.09 13.49 -11.69
C GLU A 647 15.49 12.50 -12.70
N ALA A 648 14.16 12.40 -12.78
CA ALA A 648 13.47 11.54 -13.74
C ALA A 648 13.69 12.01 -15.18
N THR A 649 13.63 13.33 -15.43
CA THR A 649 13.89 13.89 -16.76
C THR A 649 15.35 13.68 -17.18
N GLN A 650 16.30 13.81 -16.24
CA GLN A 650 17.71 13.51 -16.48
C GLN A 650 17.96 12.01 -16.71
N ALA A 651 17.29 11.14 -15.96
CA ALA A 651 17.39 9.68 -16.12
C ALA A 651 16.77 9.21 -17.44
N GLU A 652 15.59 9.71 -17.79
CA GLU A 652 14.93 9.45 -19.08
C GLU A 652 15.81 9.91 -20.24
N GLN A 653 16.40 11.12 -20.15
CA GLN A 653 17.32 11.63 -21.16
C GLN A 653 18.58 10.75 -21.28
N LYS A 654 19.13 10.25 -20.17
CA LYS A 654 20.29 9.35 -20.16
C LYS A 654 19.93 7.97 -20.74
N GLN A 655 18.75 7.44 -20.42
CA GLN A 655 18.24 6.18 -20.95
C GLN A 655 17.97 6.26 -22.45
N LEU A 656 17.26 7.31 -22.91
CA LEU A 656 17.04 7.57 -24.34
C LEU A 656 18.36 7.72 -25.10
N THR A 657 19.36 8.37 -24.50
CA THR A 657 20.69 8.50 -25.09
C THR A 657 21.40 7.15 -25.21
N GLN A 658 21.30 6.31 -24.17
CA GLN A 658 21.88 4.96 -24.18
C GLN A 658 21.17 4.05 -25.17
N GLU A 659 19.84 4.09 -25.22
CA GLU A 659 19.00 3.30 -26.12
C GLU A 659 19.21 3.71 -27.57
N LEU A 660 19.32 5.02 -27.85
CA LEU A 660 19.67 5.53 -29.17
C LEU A 660 21.09 5.08 -29.58
N SER A 661 22.06 5.16 -28.66
CA SER A 661 23.42 4.67 -28.95
C SER A 661 23.48 3.15 -29.12
N SER A 662 22.69 2.36 -28.40
CA SER A 662 22.67 0.90 -28.55
C SER A 662 21.94 0.47 -29.80
N THR A 663 20.85 1.17 -30.16
CA THR A 663 20.09 0.90 -31.38
C THR A 663 20.92 1.26 -32.61
N ASN A 664 21.64 2.38 -32.59
CA ASN A 664 22.57 2.74 -33.67
C ASN A 664 23.75 1.77 -33.76
N LYS A 665 24.29 1.31 -32.62
CA LYS A 665 25.31 0.25 -32.65
C LYS A 665 24.75 -1.02 -33.30
N ARG A 666 23.55 -1.44 -32.91
CA ARG A 666 22.88 -2.62 -33.46
C ARG A 666 22.55 -2.47 -34.95
N LEU A 667 22.15 -1.28 -35.40
CA LEU A 667 21.93 -0.99 -36.82
C LEU A 667 23.24 -1.06 -37.61
N ASN A 668 24.34 -0.52 -37.07
CA ASN A 668 25.64 -0.64 -37.71
C ASN A 668 26.17 -2.07 -37.73
N ASP A 669 26.00 -2.80 -36.63
CA ASP A 669 26.36 -4.22 -36.53
C ASP A 669 25.51 -5.06 -37.52
N MET A 670 24.20 -4.81 -37.63
CA MET A 670 23.33 -5.45 -38.62
C MET A 670 23.67 -5.07 -40.06
N ASN A 671 24.02 -3.81 -40.33
CA ASN A 671 24.47 -3.40 -41.67
C ASN A 671 25.78 -4.10 -42.04
N LYS A 672 26.68 -4.28 -41.07
CA LYS A 672 27.91 -5.04 -41.27
C LYS A 672 27.62 -6.52 -41.47
N GLU A 673 26.77 -7.13 -40.64
CA GLU A 673 26.32 -8.52 -40.82
C GLU A 673 25.63 -8.73 -42.17
N LEU A 674 24.87 -7.75 -42.67
CA LEU A 674 24.27 -7.83 -44.01
C LEU A 674 25.32 -7.77 -45.11
N LEU A 675 26.39 -6.96 -44.95
CA LEU A 675 27.50 -6.93 -45.89
C LEU A 675 28.28 -8.25 -45.86
N ASP A 676 28.63 -8.73 -44.66
CA ASP A 676 29.36 -9.99 -44.44
C ASP A 676 28.52 -11.17 -44.95
N ALA A 677 27.22 -11.22 -44.68
CA ALA A 677 26.31 -12.25 -45.18
C ALA A 677 26.13 -12.19 -46.70
N ASN A 678 26.21 -11.01 -47.30
CA ASN A 678 26.16 -10.88 -48.76
C ASN A 678 27.46 -11.39 -49.41
N GLU A 679 28.62 -11.12 -48.79
CA GLU A 679 29.89 -11.71 -49.19
C GLU A 679 29.90 -13.23 -48.97
N GLU A 680 29.42 -13.73 -47.83
CA GLU A 680 29.26 -15.16 -47.55
C GLU A 680 28.28 -15.82 -48.52
N LEU A 681 27.16 -15.19 -48.85
CA LEU A 681 26.23 -15.71 -49.85
C LEU A 681 26.90 -15.79 -51.22
N GLN A 682 27.76 -14.84 -51.55
CA GLN A 682 28.50 -14.85 -52.81
C GLN A 682 29.52 -16.00 -52.83
N VAL A 683 30.29 -16.18 -51.75
CA VAL A 683 31.23 -17.30 -51.57
C VAL A 683 30.51 -18.64 -51.53
N ALA A 684 29.40 -18.76 -50.80
CA ALA A 684 28.58 -19.96 -50.71
C ALA A 684 27.92 -20.29 -52.04
N ASN A 685 27.64 -19.31 -52.90
CA ASN A 685 27.17 -19.56 -54.26
C ASN A 685 28.30 -20.15 -55.12
N GLU A 686 29.51 -19.61 -55.00
CA GLU A 686 30.70 -20.14 -55.68
C GLU A 686 31.03 -21.55 -55.18
N GLU A 687 30.96 -21.77 -53.87
CA GLU A 687 31.15 -23.08 -53.23
C GLU A 687 29.98 -24.04 -53.55
N LEU A 688 28.75 -23.57 -53.68
CA LEU A 688 27.63 -24.38 -54.18
C LEU A 688 27.87 -24.83 -55.63
N MET A 689 28.44 -23.98 -56.48
CA MET A 689 28.82 -24.40 -57.82
C MET A 689 29.93 -25.45 -57.78
N LEU A 690 30.96 -25.26 -56.94
CA LEU A 690 32.05 -26.23 -56.79
C LEU A 690 31.59 -27.55 -56.17
N THR A 691 30.82 -27.51 -55.09
CA THR A 691 30.22 -28.69 -54.46
C THR A 691 29.20 -29.35 -55.35
N HIS A 692 28.51 -28.63 -56.24
CA HIS A 692 27.67 -29.27 -57.25
C HIS A 692 28.52 -30.09 -58.23
N GLU A 693 29.66 -29.56 -58.67
CA GLU A 693 30.62 -30.31 -59.50
C GLU A 693 31.23 -31.50 -58.72
N GLU A 694 31.62 -31.31 -57.46
CA GLU A 694 32.16 -32.38 -56.60
C GLU A 694 31.10 -33.41 -56.22
N LEU A 695 29.85 -33.03 -55.96
CA LEU A 695 28.74 -33.93 -55.68
C LEU A 695 28.40 -34.73 -56.94
N GLN A 696 28.53 -34.14 -58.12
CA GLN A 696 28.39 -34.89 -59.36
C GLN A 696 29.51 -35.94 -59.49
N ALA A 697 30.76 -35.59 -59.16
CA ALA A 697 31.87 -36.55 -59.14
C ALA A 697 31.73 -37.59 -58.00
N SER A 698 31.24 -37.19 -56.84
CA SER A 698 31.03 -38.04 -55.68
C SER A 698 29.80 -38.92 -55.87
N ILE A 699 28.78 -38.50 -56.63
CA ILE A 699 27.69 -39.39 -57.06
C ILE A 699 28.27 -40.52 -57.92
N GLU A 700 29.19 -40.22 -58.84
CA GLU A 700 29.89 -41.24 -59.63
C GLU A 700 30.73 -42.18 -58.71
N GLU A 701 31.37 -41.64 -57.65
CA GLU A 701 32.10 -42.44 -56.65
C GLU A 701 31.19 -43.12 -55.60
N PHE A 702 29.98 -42.62 -55.38
CA PHE A 702 28.99 -43.20 -54.47
C PHE A 702 28.32 -44.38 -55.16
N GLU A 703 28.09 -44.29 -56.46
CA GLU A 703 27.67 -45.46 -57.25
C GLU A 703 28.71 -46.58 -57.13
N THR A 704 30.01 -46.29 -57.15
CA THR A 704 31.06 -47.31 -56.99
C THR A 704 31.21 -47.79 -55.54
N THR A 705 31.17 -46.89 -54.55
CA THR A 705 31.28 -47.29 -53.13
C THR A 705 30.01 -47.93 -52.59
N ASN A 706 28.83 -47.63 -53.14
CA ASN A 706 27.59 -48.35 -52.83
C ASN A 706 27.66 -49.80 -53.31
N GLU A 707 28.33 -50.06 -54.45
CA GLU A 707 28.68 -51.44 -54.86
C GLU A 707 29.61 -52.12 -53.83
N GLU A 708 30.57 -51.40 -53.23
CA GLU A 708 31.45 -51.94 -52.17
C GLU A 708 30.77 -52.04 -50.78
N LEU A 709 29.90 -51.10 -50.42
CA LEU A 709 29.14 -51.07 -49.17
C LEU A 709 28.11 -52.18 -49.13
N GLN A 710 27.46 -52.46 -50.27
CA GLN A 710 26.58 -53.61 -50.35
C GLN A 710 27.35 -54.91 -50.03
N ALA A 711 28.63 -55.02 -50.43
CA ALA A 711 29.48 -56.15 -50.08
C ALA A 711 29.89 -56.17 -48.59
N THR A 712 30.14 -55.02 -47.95
CA THR A 712 30.54 -54.96 -46.52
C THR A 712 29.36 -55.01 -45.55
N ASN A 713 28.17 -54.56 -45.95
CA ASN A 713 26.95 -54.65 -45.15
C ASN A 713 26.51 -56.11 -44.98
N GLU A 714 26.71 -56.94 -46.02
CA GLU A 714 26.62 -58.40 -45.93
C GLU A 714 27.61 -58.98 -44.87
N GLU A 715 28.74 -58.31 -44.65
CA GLU A 715 29.79 -58.70 -43.68
C GLU A 715 29.57 -58.14 -42.25
N LEU A 716 28.80 -57.05 -42.09
CA LEU A 716 28.49 -56.43 -40.79
C LEU A 716 27.23 -56.99 -40.15
N GLU A 717 26.24 -57.35 -40.96
CA GLU A 717 25.01 -58.00 -40.48
C GLU A 717 25.36 -59.30 -39.73
N THR A 718 26.39 -60.00 -40.20
CA THR A 718 26.97 -61.18 -39.54
C THR A 718 27.68 -60.87 -38.21
N ASN A 719 28.31 -59.70 -38.04
CA ASN A 719 28.98 -59.32 -36.77
C ASN A 719 28.02 -58.73 -35.73
N ASN A 720 26.94 -58.07 -36.14
CA ASN A 720 25.99 -57.44 -35.23
C ASN A 720 25.14 -58.49 -34.48
N GLU A 721 24.85 -59.62 -35.14
CA GLU A 721 24.26 -60.80 -34.49
C GLU A 721 25.12 -61.31 -33.31
N GLU A 722 26.45 -61.18 -33.37
CA GLU A 722 27.33 -61.59 -32.26
C GLU A 722 27.34 -60.61 -31.07
N LEU A 723 27.27 -59.29 -31.31
CA LEU A 723 27.37 -58.27 -30.24
C LEU A 723 26.10 -58.12 -29.41
N GLN A 724 24.92 -58.26 -30.02
CA GLN A 724 23.65 -58.09 -29.32
C GLN A 724 23.47 -59.13 -28.20
N ALA A 725 24.06 -60.32 -28.35
CA ALA A 725 24.08 -61.35 -27.31
C ALA A 725 24.86 -60.96 -26.04
N THR A 726 25.78 -59.98 -26.12
CA THR A 726 26.67 -59.62 -25.00
C THR A 726 26.12 -58.51 -24.09
N ASN A 727 25.20 -57.68 -24.58
CA ASN A 727 24.75 -56.47 -23.87
C ASN A 727 23.59 -56.76 -22.90
N GLU A 728 22.79 -57.78 -23.17
CA GLU A 728 21.70 -58.23 -22.28
C GLU A 728 22.22 -58.74 -20.92
N GLU A 729 23.50 -59.12 -20.84
CA GLU A 729 24.12 -59.65 -19.62
C GLU A 729 24.46 -58.54 -18.59
N LEU A 730 24.68 -57.29 -19.02
CA LEU A 730 25.18 -56.20 -18.16
C LEU A 730 24.10 -55.45 -17.36
N GLU A 731 22.90 -55.28 -17.91
CA GLU A 731 21.84 -54.47 -17.29
C GLU A 731 21.33 -55.03 -15.95
N THR A 732 21.40 -56.35 -15.76
CA THR A 732 20.90 -57.04 -14.56
C THR A 732 21.66 -56.68 -13.27
N THR A 733 22.83 -56.05 -13.37
CA THR A 733 23.74 -55.84 -12.22
C THR A 733 23.58 -54.49 -11.49
N ASN A 734 22.82 -53.53 -12.04
CA ASN A 734 22.85 -52.13 -11.58
C ASN A 734 21.73 -51.76 -10.58
N ASP A 735 20.66 -52.56 -10.47
CA ASP A 735 19.46 -52.23 -9.70
C ASP A 735 19.58 -52.45 -8.17
N GLU A 736 20.61 -53.13 -7.69
CA GLU A 736 20.70 -53.60 -6.30
C GLU A 736 21.19 -52.52 -5.30
N LEU A 737 21.75 -51.40 -5.78
CA LEU A 737 22.57 -50.50 -4.95
C LEU A 737 21.84 -49.30 -4.29
N ARG A 738 20.57 -49.02 -4.60
CA ARG A 738 19.94 -47.72 -4.25
C ARG A 738 19.05 -47.69 -3.00
N ALA A 739 18.90 -48.78 -2.25
CA ALA A 739 17.82 -48.94 -1.25
C ALA A 739 18.17 -48.61 0.24
N ARG A 740 19.23 -47.85 0.58
CA ARG A 740 19.78 -47.89 1.96
C ARG A 740 20.23 -46.59 2.66
N THR A 741 19.50 -45.48 2.54
CA THR A 741 19.83 -44.26 3.34
C THR A 741 18.63 -43.36 3.61
N GLY A 742 17.95 -43.63 4.72
CA GLY A 742 17.15 -42.70 5.51
C GLY A 742 17.44 -42.95 6.98
N GLU A 743 16.77 -42.22 7.86
CA GLU A 743 16.69 -42.40 9.32
C GLU A 743 17.80 -41.73 10.17
N LEU A 744 17.31 -40.98 11.17
CA LEU A 744 17.97 -40.41 12.36
C LEU A 744 18.46 -38.95 12.27
N GLN A 745 17.68 -38.00 12.80
CA GLN A 745 18.05 -37.19 13.99
C GLN A 745 17.22 -35.90 14.12
N GLU A 746 16.20 -35.92 14.98
CA GLU A 746 15.45 -34.69 15.33
C GLU A 746 15.19 -34.47 16.84
N ALA A 747 15.27 -35.47 17.73
CA ALA A 747 14.66 -35.31 19.06
C ALA A 747 15.64 -35.33 20.23
N THR A 748 16.12 -34.18 20.74
CA THR A 748 16.85 -34.23 22.04
C THR A 748 16.71 -33.07 23.05
N ILE A 749 16.20 -31.85 22.80
CA ILE A 749 16.32 -30.79 23.85
C ILE A 749 15.22 -29.70 23.68
N MET A 750 13.97 -29.76 24.18
CA MET A 750 13.41 -30.03 25.52
C MET A 750 14.15 -29.28 26.66
N LEU A 751 13.57 -28.23 27.24
CA LEU A 751 12.54 -28.24 28.31
C LEU A 751 13.15 -28.33 29.72
N GLU A 752 13.58 -27.20 30.33
CA GLU A 752 14.03 -27.25 31.73
C GLU A 752 13.95 -25.99 32.65
N SER A 753 13.26 -24.88 32.36
CA SER A 753 13.38 -23.72 33.28
C SER A 753 12.14 -22.85 33.49
N GLU A 754 11.11 -23.37 34.17
CA GLU A 754 9.91 -22.60 34.50
C GLU A 754 9.31 -22.94 35.89
N ARG A 755 10.02 -22.70 37.01
CA ARG A 755 9.41 -22.96 38.35
C ARG A 755 9.90 -22.10 39.54
N GLY A 756 9.99 -20.78 39.37
CA GLY A 756 10.42 -19.86 40.46
C GLY A 756 9.55 -18.63 40.78
N HIS A 757 8.49 -18.32 40.01
CA HIS A 757 8.01 -16.93 39.90
C HIS A 757 6.83 -16.49 40.80
N LEU A 758 6.24 -17.37 41.63
CA LEU A 758 4.94 -17.07 42.26
C LEU A 758 4.94 -16.62 43.73
N ALA A 759 6.10 -16.57 44.40
CA ALA A 759 6.16 -16.15 45.81
C ALA A 759 6.51 -14.66 46.02
N GLU A 760 6.98 -13.96 44.99
CA GLU A 760 7.55 -12.59 45.09
C GLU A 760 6.51 -11.46 44.98
N MET A 761 5.28 -11.76 44.55
CA MET A 761 4.33 -10.74 44.08
C MET A 761 3.55 -9.98 45.17
N VAL A 762 3.52 -10.43 46.43
CA VAL A 762 2.67 -9.81 47.48
C VAL A 762 3.45 -8.88 48.43
N GLU A 763 4.76 -9.05 48.58
CA GLU A 763 5.56 -8.20 49.48
C GLU A 763 5.88 -6.79 48.91
N LEU A 764 5.72 -6.57 47.60
CA LEU A 764 6.20 -5.35 46.90
C LEU A 764 5.11 -4.30 46.59
N ALA A 765 3.90 -4.41 47.14
CA ALA A 765 2.78 -3.54 46.76
C ALA A 765 2.89 -2.08 47.29
N PRO A 766 2.74 -1.04 46.44
CA PRO A 766 3.06 0.36 46.79
C PRO A 766 1.93 1.18 47.44
N PHE A 767 0.89 0.56 48.00
CA PHE A 767 -0.29 1.26 48.52
C PHE A 767 -0.37 1.26 50.05
N TYR A 768 -1.15 2.16 50.66
CA TYR A 768 -1.46 2.12 52.09
C TYR A 768 -2.69 1.23 52.30
N ILE A 769 -2.56 0.09 52.99
CA ILE A 769 -3.66 -0.87 53.23
C ILE A 769 -3.87 -1.10 54.73
N MET A 770 -5.12 -1.01 55.17
CA MET A 770 -5.57 -1.35 56.53
C MET A 770 -6.84 -2.21 56.49
N VAL A 771 -6.88 -3.27 57.30
CA VAL A 771 -8.00 -4.21 57.42
C VAL A 771 -8.63 -4.06 58.80
N LEU A 772 -9.96 -3.91 58.83
CA LEU A 772 -10.76 -3.67 60.03
C LEU A 772 -11.79 -4.80 60.22
N ARG A 773 -12.06 -5.18 61.47
CA ARG A 773 -12.94 -6.29 61.82
C ARG A 773 -14.05 -5.89 62.80
N GLY A 774 -15.23 -6.46 62.60
CA GLY A 774 -16.37 -6.38 63.50
C GLY A 774 -17.10 -5.03 63.50
N PRO A 775 -18.24 -4.94 64.20
CA PRO A 775 -19.10 -3.74 64.20
C PRO A 775 -18.46 -2.52 64.86
N ASN A 776 -17.41 -2.72 65.65
CA ASN A 776 -16.64 -1.65 66.31
C ASN A 776 -15.39 -1.25 65.49
N LEU A 777 -15.24 -1.75 64.26
CA LEU A 777 -14.16 -1.44 63.30
C LEU A 777 -12.76 -1.48 63.93
N ILE A 778 -12.38 -2.66 64.43
CA ILE A 778 -11.11 -2.88 65.11
C ILE A 778 -10.02 -3.22 64.10
N VAL A 779 -8.83 -2.60 64.19
CA VAL A 779 -7.72 -2.85 63.27
C VAL A 779 -7.17 -4.27 63.42
N GLU A 780 -7.28 -5.06 62.35
CA GLU A 780 -6.85 -6.47 62.27
C GLU A 780 -5.47 -6.60 61.61
N ALA A 781 -5.23 -5.92 60.48
CA ALA A 781 -3.94 -5.96 59.80
C ALA A 781 -3.66 -4.67 59.03
N TYR A 782 -2.39 -4.36 58.78
CA TYR A 782 -1.97 -3.27 57.92
C TYR A 782 -0.61 -3.59 57.29
N ASN A 783 -0.36 -3.08 56.08
CA ASN A 783 0.87 -3.40 55.36
C ASN A 783 2.07 -2.54 55.81
N PRO A 784 3.33 -2.93 55.52
CA PRO A 784 4.52 -2.22 56.01
C PRO A 784 4.59 -0.73 55.63
N ARG A 785 3.96 -0.36 54.51
CA ARG A 785 3.86 1.03 54.05
C ARG A 785 2.98 1.88 54.96
N TYR A 786 1.88 1.33 55.50
CA TYR A 786 1.06 2.00 56.51
C TYR A 786 1.79 2.17 57.85
N ALA A 787 2.68 1.22 58.20
CA ALA A 787 3.46 1.26 59.44
C ALA A 787 4.42 2.48 59.52
N GLN A 788 4.90 2.97 58.37
CA GLN A 788 5.84 4.11 58.30
C GLN A 788 5.20 5.44 58.73
N ILE A 789 3.90 5.64 58.49
CA ILE A 789 3.16 6.85 58.89
C ILE A 789 2.96 6.91 60.41
N LEU A 790 2.99 5.76 61.09
CA LEU A 790 2.55 5.60 62.49
C LEU A 790 3.67 5.72 63.55
N LYS A 791 4.92 5.98 63.13
CA LYS A 791 6.10 6.19 63.99
C LYS A 791 6.19 5.22 65.20
N GLY A 792 5.97 3.93 64.97
CA GLY A 792 6.22 2.86 65.97
C GLY A 792 5.15 2.65 67.04
N ARG A 793 3.91 3.12 66.86
CA ARG A 793 2.78 2.81 67.76
C ARG A 793 2.00 1.59 67.28
N GLU A 794 1.75 0.62 68.17
CA GLU A 794 0.94 -0.56 67.86
C GLU A 794 -0.56 -0.21 67.81
N LEU A 795 -1.16 -0.42 66.63
CA LEU A 795 -2.59 -0.20 66.38
C LEU A 795 -3.43 -1.49 66.40
N HIS A 796 -2.78 -2.65 66.44
CA HIS A 796 -3.46 -3.93 66.45
C HIS A 796 -4.46 -4.00 67.61
N GLU A 797 -5.67 -4.49 67.32
CA GLU A 797 -6.80 -4.57 68.26
C GLU A 797 -7.37 -3.23 68.78
N ARG A 798 -7.03 -2.09 68.17
CA ARG A 798 -7.62 -0.78 68.52
C ARG A 798 -8.79 -0.40 67.60
N PRO A 799 -9.85 0.29 68.10
CA PRO A 799 -10.92 0.85 67.27
C PRO A 799 -10.41 1.92 66.29
N LEU A 800 -10.96 1.95 65.08
CA LEU A 800 -10.63 2.93 64.04
C LEU A 800 -10.73 4.39 64.52
N GLU A 801 -11.67 4.66 65.43
CA GLU A 801 -11.89 5.98 66.04
C GLU A 801 -10.64 6.49 66.77
N ILE A 802 -9.92 5.61 67.48
CA ILE A 802 -8.68 5.95 68.21
C ILE A 802 -7.51 6.15 67.24
N VAL A 803 -7.54 5.52 66.07
CA VAL A 803 -6.52 5.71 65.03
C VAL A 803 -6.60 7.12 64.44
N PHE A 804 -7.82 7.63 64.25
CA PHE A 804 -8.05 8.97 63.68
C PHE A 804 -8.15 10.10 64.72
N GLU A 805 -8.22 9.81 66.03
CA GLU A 805 -8.05 10.79 67.13
C GLU A 805 -6.72 11.57 67.05
N LEU A 806 -5.73 11.04 66.34
CA LEU A 806 -4.42 11.65 66.13
C LEU A 806 -4.37 12.76 65.04
N PHE A 807 -5.44 12.96 64.25
CA PHE A 807 -5.43 13.76 63.01
C PHE A 807 -6.51 14.87 62.90
N TRP A 808 -7.04 15.41 64.00
CA TRP A 808 -8.34 16.14 64.02
C TRP A 808 -8.46 17.45 63.20
N GLU A 809 -9.34 17.42 62.18
CA GLU A 809 -10.55 18.24 61.88
C GLU A 809 -11.20 17.66 60.58
N GLU A 810 -10.42 16.92 59.78
CA GLU A 810 -10.84 16.29 58.50
C GLU A 810 -11.06 14.76 58.53
N GLY A 811 -10.77 14.05 59.64
CA GLY A 811 -10.86 12.57 59.73
C GLY A 811 -12.26 12.00 60.07
N ILE A 812 -13.17 12.82 60.56
CA ILE A 812 -14.55 12.45 60.96
C ILE A 812 -15.37 11.85 59.79
N PRO A 813 -15.26 12.34 58.53
CA PRO A 813 -15.97 11.77 57.40
C PRO A 813 -15.55 10.33 57.04
N ILE A 814 -14.27 9.98 57.21
CA ILE A 814 -13.73 8.65 56.87
C ILE A 814 -14.21 7.60 57.86
N VAL A 815 -14.21 7.92 59.16
CA VAL A 815 -14.75 7.05 60.21
C VAL A 815 -16.25 6.84 60.03
N ARG A 816 -16.99 7.89 59.62
CA ARG A 816 -18.42 7.79 59.31
C ARG A 816 -18.67 6.91 58.08
N ALA A 817 -17.88 7.09 57.01
CA ALA A 817 -17.95 6.28 55.81
C ALA A 817 -17.65 4.80 56.09
N ALA A 818 -16.68 4.50 56.96
CA ALA A 818 -16.35 3.11 57.34
C ALA A 818 -17.51 2.41 58.06
N HIS A 819 -18.18 3.10 58.99
CA HIS A 819 -19.36 2.57 59.67
C HIS A 819 -20.59 2.46 58.76
N GLU A 820 -20.64 3.26 57.69
CA GLU A 820 -21.68 3.18 56.67
C GLU A 820 -21.45 2.00 55.73
N VAL A 821 -20.21 1.81 55.25
CA VAL A 821 -19.78 0.65 54.46
C VAL A 821 -20.01 -0.66 55.21
N PHE A 822 -19.70 -0.71 56.51
CA PHE A 822 -19.95 -1.91 57.33
C PHE A 822 -21.45 -2.24 57.49
N ARG A 823 -22.31 -1.22 57.60
CA ARG A 823 -23.76 -1.41 57.76
C ARG A 823 -24.47 -1.71 56.44
N GLN A 824 -24.04 -1.08 55.34
CA GLN A 824 -24.71 -1.14 54.05
C GLN A 824 -24.11 -2.18 53.10
N GLY A 825 -22.86 -2.60 53.32
CA GLY A 825 -22.18 -3.57 52.46
C GLY A 825 -21.80 -3.02 51.07
N ILE A 826 -21.69 -1.69 50.92
CA ILE A 826 -21.40 -1.02 49.65
C ILE A 826 -20.04 -0.33 49.74
N THR A 827 -19.20 -0.50 48.73
CA THR A 827 -17.90 0.17 48.63
C THR A 827 -18.04 1.68 48.55
N HIS A 828 -17.22 2.43 49.28
CA HIS A 828 -17.26 3.90 49.31
C HIS A 828 -15.89 4.52 49.05
N THR A 829 -15.77 5.35 48.02
CA THR A 829 -14.54 6.13 47.74
C THR A 829 -14.76 7.59 48.10
N THR A 830 -13.83 8.17 48.86
CA THR A 830 -13.91 9.58 49.25
C THR A 830 -13.44 10.49 48.12
N PRO A 831 -14.00 11.70 47.97
CA PRO A 831 -13.33 12.76 47.21
C PRO A 831 -11.98 13.11 47.85
N ARG A 832 -11.12 13.84 47.12
CA ARG A 832 -9.77 14.21 47.58
C ARG A 832 -9.84 14.94 48.93
N VAL A 833 -9.22 14.38 49.97
CA VAL A 833 -9.19 14.93 51.34
C VAL A 833 -7.80 15.44 51.66
N LEU A 834 -7.69 16.64 52.24
CA LEU A 834 -6.42 17.25 52.60
C LEU A 834 -5.96 16.72 53.96
N THR A 835 -5.10 15.70 53.96
CA THR A 835 -4.64 15.07 55.19
C THR A 835 -3.31 15.68 55.66
N ARG A 836 -3.25 16.12 56.91
CA ARG A 836 -2.00 16.51 57.56
C ARG A 836 -1.21 15.29 57.98
N VAL A 837 -0.08 15.06 57.33
CA VAL A 837 0.83 13.93 57.60
C VAL A 837 2.03 14.44 58.41
N PRO A 838 2.43 13.78 59.51
CA PRO A 838 3.62 14.17 60.26
C PRO A 838 4.89 13.91 59.45
N ASN A 839 5.69 14.96 59.26
CA ASN A 839 6.95 14.93 58.54
C ASN A 839 8.08 14.33 59.40
N THR A 840 9.17 13.88 58.77
CA THR A 840 10.31 13.22 59.44
C THR A 840 11.04 14.14 60.43
N ASN A 841 10.99 15.46 60.22
CA ASN A 841 11.67 16.47 61.05
C ASN A 841 10.82 17.05 62.21
N GLY A 842 9.67 16.44 62.52
CA GLY A 842 8.84 16.84 63.68
C GLY A 842 7.79 17.94 63.42
N GLY A 843 7.57 18.34 62.16
CA GLY A 843 6.44 19.18 61.72
C GLY A 843 5.34 18.39 60.99
N TYR A 844 4.27 19.07 60.52
CA TYR A 844 3.20 18.47 59.69
C TYR A 844 3.29 18.98 58.24
N SER A 845 3.07 18.11 57.25
CA SER A 845 2.92 18.44 55.83
C SER A 845 1.49 18.17 55.36
N GLU A 846 0.91 19.07 54.57
CA GLU A 846 -0.43 18.90 54.00
C GLU A 846 -0.34 18.13 52.67
N SER A 847 -0.99 16.97 52.60
CA SER A 847 -0.99 16.07 51.44
C SER A 847 -2.41 15.66 51.07
N TYR A 848 -2.73 15.56 49.78
CA TYR A 848 -4.04 15.15 49.29
C TYR A 848 -4.14 13.63 49.16
N PHE A 849 -5.11 13.02 49.85
CA PHE A 849 -5.37 11.59 49.81
C PHE A 849 -6.76 11.26 49.25
N VAL A 850 -6.83 10.15 48.51
CA VAL A 850 -8.08 9.50 48.12
C VAL A 850 -8.17 8.18 48.89
N TYR A 851 -9.24 8.01 49.66
CA TYR A 851 -9.49 6.80 50.46
C TYR A 851 -10.61 5.98 49.82
N THR A 852 -10.48 4.66 49.83
CA THR A 852 -11.61 3.80 49.52
C THR A 852 -11.81 2.68 50.53
N LEU A 853 -13.08 2.63 50.90
CA LEU A 853 -13.89 1.83 51.78
C LEU A 853 -14.41 0.51 51.21
N VAL A 854 -13.81 -0.68 51.36
CA VAL A 854 -14.38 -1.94 50.81
C VAL A 854 -14.89 -2.84 51.93
N PRO A 855 -16.15 -3.35 51.90
CA PRO A 855 -16.64 -4.28 52.91
C PRO A 855 -16.02 -5.68 52.75
N SER A 856 -15.59 -6.29 53.85
CA SER A 856 -15.19 -7.70 53.89
C SER A 856 -16.33 -8.56 54.42
N HIS A 857 -16.47 -9.79 53.92
CA HIS A 857 -17.56 -10.70 54.26
C HIS A 857 -17.03 -11.96 54.95
N ASP A 858 -17.81 -12.56 55.85
CA ASP A 858 -17.52 -13.87 56.42
C ASP A 858 -17.93 -15.01 55.46
N ALA A 859 -17.59 -16.25 55.83
CA ALA A 859 -17.92 -17.45 55.06
C ALA A 859 -19.43 -17.69 54.90
N GLY A 860 -20.28 -16.99 55.66
CA GLY A 860 -21.74 -17.00 55.55
C GLY A 860 -22.30 -15.87 54.69
N GLY A 861 -21.46 -15.04 54.06
CA GLY A 861 -21.86 -13.92 53.20
C GLY A 861 -22.28 -12.65 53.95
N LYS A 862 -22.08 -12.59 55.27
CA LYS A 862 -22.42 -11.41 56.08
C LYS A 862 -21.20 -10.50 56.20
N VAL A 863 -21.42 -9.18 56.15
CA VAL A 863 -20.33 -8.19 56.32
C VAL A 863 -19.67 -8.40 57.69
N SER A 864 -18.37 -8.72 57.67
CA SER A 864 -17.54 -9.09 58.82
C SER A 864 -16.50 -8.02 59.16
N GLY A 865 -16.22 -7.09 58.25
CA GLY A 865 -15.22 -6.04 58.41
C GLY A 865 -15.19 -5.03 57.25
N VAL A 866 -14.16 -4.17 57.23
CA VAL A 866 -13.92 -3.15 56.20
C VAL A 866 -12.41 -3.05 55.90
N ILE A 867 -12.04 -3.01 54.62
CA ILE A 867 -10.68 -2.78 54.14
C ILE A 867 -10.58 -1.34 53.63
N ILE A 868 -9.57 -0.60 54.08
CA ILE A 868 -9.29 0.77 53.66
C ILE A 868 -8.02 0.78 52.80
N TYR A 869 -8.12 1.35 51.60
CA TYR A 869 -6.98 1.69 50.74
C TYR A 869 -6.84 3.20 50.55
N ALA A 870 -5.60 3.73 50.61
CA ALA A 870 -5.33 5.17 50.44
C ALA A 870 -4.18 5.44 49.45
N VAL A 871 -4.33 6.50 48.64
CA VAL A 871 -3.35 6.96 47.63
C VAL A 871 -3.04 8.45 47.82
N ASP A 872 -1.76 8.83 47.81
CA ASP A 872 -1.28 10.23 47.91
C ASP A 872 -1.12 10.86 46.51
N GLU A 873 -1.81 11.97 46.22
CA GLU A 873 -1.80 12.66 44.91
C GLU A 873 -1.07 14.02 44.91
N THR A 874 -0.35 14.37 45.98
CA THR A 874 0.16 15.74 46.20
C THR A 874 1.23 16.18 45.19
N GLN A 875 2.11 15.28 44.77
CA GLN A 875 3.21 15.58 43.84
C GLN A 875 2.77 15.74 42.38
N HIS A 876 1.56 15.32 42.01
CA HIS A 876 1.12 15.31 40.62
C HIS A 876 0.80 16.74 40.11
N ARG A 877 0.29 17.60 40.99
CA ARG A 877 -0.21 18.93 40.64
C ARG A 877 0.88 20.02 40.51
N VAL A 878 1.95 19.94 41.29
CA VAL A 878 3.09 20.88 41.15
C VAL A 878 3.90 20.55 39.89
N ARG A 879 3.92 19.27 39.48
CA ARG A 879 4.58 18.80 38.26
C ARG A 879 3.87 19.29 37.00
N GLU A 880 2.55 19.13 36.91
CA GLU A 880 1.76 19.60 35.75
C GLU A 880 1.97 21.10 35.44
N LEU A 881 2.02 21.95 36.48
CA LEU A 881 2.10 23.41 36.32
C LEU A 881 3.49 23.90 35.85
N MET A 882 4.56 23.19 36.21
CA MET A 882 5.93 23.50 35.74
C MET A 882 6.19 22.89 34.36
N GLU A 883 5.65 21.69 34.09
CA GLU A 883 5.76 21.01 32.79
C GLU A 883 5.09 21.80 31.66
N GLU A 884 3.94 22.43 31.90
CA GLU A 884 3.20 23.16 30.87
C GLU A 884 3.89 24.48 30.45
N ARG A 885 4.55 25.16 31.39
CA ARG A 885 5.30 26.41 31.11
C ARG A 885 6.61 26.14 30.37
N GLU A 886 7.33 25.09 30.73
CA GLU A 886 8.59 24.73 30.06
C GLU A 886 8.33 24.16 28.65
N ARG A 887 7.19 23.48 28.45
CA ARG A 887 6.74 22.96 27.13
C ARG A 887 6.59 24.06 26.07
N LEU A 888 6.13 25.26 26.43
CA LEU A 888 5.97 26.39 25.48
C LEU A 888 7.30 27.01 25.07
N ARG A 889 8.23 27.13 26.02
CA ARG A 889 9.59 27.63 25.77
C ARG A 889 10.33 26.71 24.79
N LEU A 890 10.20 25.39 24.99
CA LEU A 890 10.84 24.38 24.16
C LEU A 890 10.31 24.36 22.70
N ILE A 891 9.02 24.64 22.45
CA ILE A 891 8.43 24.74 21.10
C ILE A 891 9.05 25.90 20.29
N PHE A 892 9.34 27.04 20.91
CA PHE A 892 9.99 28.19 20.25
C PHE A 892 11.51 28.02 20.14
N GLU A 893 12.16 27.40 21.13
CA GLU A 893 13.60 27.19 21.15
C GLU A 893 14.08 26.11 20.16
N HIS A 894 13.24 25.13 19.82
CA HIS A 894 13.63 23.96 18.99
C HIS A 894 12.95 23.92 17.61
N SER A 895 12.38 25.04 17.14
CA SER A 895 11.82 25.15 15.78
C SER A 895 12.94 25.49 14.76
N ASP A 896 13.58 24.46 14.21
CA ASP A 896 14.72 24.64 13.29
C ASP A 896 14.34 25.12 11.88
N MET A 897 13.06 25.00 11.49
CA MET A 897 12.62 25.14 10.10
C MET A 897 11.97 26.48 9.75
N ALA A 898 11.38 27.21 10.72
CA ALA A 898 10.83 28.55 10.50
C ALA A 898 11.35 29.53 11.55
N ALA A 899 11.71 30.72 11.08
CA ALA A 899 11.96 31.84 11.94
C ALA A 899 10.61 32.36 12.47
N LEU A 900 10.28 31.97 13.71
CA LEU A 900 9.06 32.37 14.42
C LEU A 900 9.32 33.47 15.46
N ALA A 901 8.41 34.42 15.56
CA ALA A 901 8.38 35.43 16.62
C ALA A 901 6.96 35.77 17.05
N LEU A 902 6.82 36.12 18.33
CA LEU A 902 5.58 36.58 18.94
C LEU A 902 5.75 38.04 19.36
N TYR A 903 4.85 38.88 18.89
CA TYR A 903 4.80 40.30 19.22
C TYR A 903 3.51 40.63 19.98
N ASP A 904 3.58 41.58 20.91
CA ASP A 904 2.38 42.15 21.55
C ASP A 904 1.65 43.02 20.52
N ALA A 905 0.35 42.79 20.32
CA ALA A 905 -0.40 43.48 19.27
C ALA A 905 -0.67 44.96 19.60
N GLN A 906 -0.66 45.32 20.89
CA GLN A 906 -0.93 46.68 21.35
C GLN A 906 0.34 47.54 21.34
N THR A 907 1.46 46.99 21.82
CA THR A 907 2.74 47.72 21.89
C THR A 907 3.63 47.53 20.66
N ALA A 908 3.32 46.51 19.85
CA ALA A 908 4.15 46.00 18.74
C ALA A 908 5.54 45.52 19.17
N GLU A 909 5.76 45.23 20.45
CA GLU A 909 7.05 44.82 20.98
C GLU A 909 7.26 43.30 20.87
N LEU A 910 8.49 42.89 20.53
CA LEU A 910 8.89 41.49 20.47
C LEU A 910 8.86 40.88 21.87
N VAL A 911 7.92 39.96 22.10
CA VAL A 911 7.74 39.26 23.38
C VAL A 911 8.69 38.06 23.45
N MET A 912 8.79 37.29 22.36
CA MET A 912 9.70 36.14 22.24
C MET A 912 9.97 35.81 20.77
N GLY A 913 11.14 35.23 20.50
CA GLY A 913 11.52 34.77 19.16
C GLY A 913 12.30 33.47 19.21
N SER A 914 12.11 32.62 18.22
CA SER A 914 12.94 31.42 18.00
C SER A 914 14.40 31.80 17.74
N PRO A 915 15.37 30.93 18.06
CA PRO A 915 16.79 31.16 17.77
C PRO A 915 17.03 31.60 16.32
N ARG A 916 16.43 30.88 15.36
CA ARG A 916 16.55 31.18 13.93
C ARG A 916 15.99 32.56 13.55
N TYR A 917 14.87 32.98 14.14
CA TYR A 917 14.34 34.33 13.92
C TYR A 917 15.24 35.41 14.50
N LEU A 918 15.73 35.19 15.72
CA LEU A 918 16.61 36.13 16.39
C LEU A 918 17.96 36.24 15.66
N ASP A 919 18.55 35.14 15.23
CA ASP A 919 19.82 35.11 14.50
C ASP A 919 19.66 35.74 13.10
N MET A 920 18.55 35.47 12.41
CA MET A 920 18.22 36.12 11.14
C MET A 920 18.09 37.63 11.30
N LYS A 921 17.33 38.10 12.29
CA LYS A 921 17.16 39.54 12.55
C LYS A 921 18.43 40.19 13.10
N ALA A 922 19.20 39.50 13.93
CA ALA A 922 20.49 39.95 14.43
C ALA A 922 21.48 40.16 13.29
N SER A 923 21.55 39.22 12.34
CA SER A 923 22.39 39.30 11.14
C SER A 923 21.97 40.47 10.23
N ILE A 924 20.66 40.63 10.00
CA ILE A 924 20.14 41.65 9.08
C ILE A 924 20.22 43.07 9.68
N HIS A 925 19.92 43.24 10.97
CA HIS A 925 19.88 44.55 11.63
C HIS A 925 21.16 44.89 12.41
N ASN A 926 22.12 43.96 12.49
CA ASN A 926 23.38 44.08 13.25
C ASN A 926 23.16 44.43 14.73
N ILE A 927 22.24 43.70 15.38
CA ILE A 927 21.89 43.86 16.80
C ILE A 927 22.16 42.54 17.52
N GLU A 928 22.77 42.58 18.70
CA GLU A 928 22.95 41.38 19.54
C GLU A 928 21.60 40.75 19.91
N ARG A 929 21.54 39.42 19.84
CA ARG A 929 20.33 38.61 20.05
C ARG A 929 19.57 38.96 21.34
N GLU A 930 20.30 39.18 22.42
CA GLU A 930 19.76 39.48 23.75
C GLU A 930 19.05 40.85 23.83
N LYS A 931 19.37 41.76 22.89
CA LYS A 931 18.82 43.13 22.81
C LYS A 931 17.64 43.24 21.85
N LEU A 932 17.24 42.13 21.21
CA LEU A 932 16.11 42.11 20.26
C LEU A 932 14.76 42.04 20.98
N THR A 933 14.66 41.36 22.13
CA THR A 933 13.42 41.29 22.92
C THR A 933 13.03 42.69 23.43
N GLY A 934 11.76 43.06 23.30
CA GLY A 934 11.24 44.39 23.63
C GLY A 934 11.36 45.43 22.52
N LYS A 935 12.02 45.11 21.40
CA LYS A 935 12.05 45.99 20.20
C LYS A 935 10.74 45.94 19.44
N LYS A 936 10.36 47.06 18.82
CA LYS A 936 9.12 47.14 18.05
C LYS A 936 9.24 46.46 16.68
N TRP A 937 8.15 45.87 16.19
CA TRP A 937 8.12 45.19 14.89
C TRP A 937 8.62 46.05 13.73
N HIS A 938 8.27 47.35 13.70
CA HIS A 938 8.73 48.29 12.68
C HIS A 938 10.23 48.61 12.76
N GLU A 939 10.86 48.44 13.93
CA GLU A 939 12.32 48.58 14.10
C GLU A 939 13.08 47.35 13.61
N LEU A 940 12.38 46.21 13.44
CA LEU A 940 12.93 44.91 13.04
C LEU A 940 12.39 44.43 11.68
N THR A 941 11.81 45.32 10.88
CA THR A 941 11.30 44.99 9.53
C THR A 941 12.37 45.23 8.47
N ILE A 942 12.49 44.32 7.50
CA ILE A 942 13.68 44.21 6.62
C ILE A 942 13.51 45.03 5.33
N THR A 943 12.27 45.32 4.94
CA THR A 943 11.94 46.02 3.69
C THR A 943 11.37 47.41 3.99
N SER A 944 11.86 48.43 3.28
CA SER A 944 11.03 49.60 2.97
C SER A 944 9.92 49.08 2.07
N TRP A 945 8.74 48.85 2.63
CA TRP A 945 7.55 48.53 1.86
C TRP A 945 7.36 49.66 0.84
N PRO A 946 7.09 49.36 -0.45
CA PRO A 946 6.74 50.40 -1.41
C PRO A 946 5.60 51.25 -0.82
N ASP A 947 5.52 52.54 -1.16
CA ASP A 947 4.53 53.53 -0.68
C ASP A 947 3.06 53.11 -0.95
N GLU A 948 2.62 51.97 -0.43
CA GLU A 948 1.24 51.59 -0.23
C GLU A 948 0.78 52.25 1.09
N GLU A 949 -0.41 52.85 1.07
CA GLU A 949 -0.94 53.68 2.17
C GLU A 949 -1.08 52.96 3.54
N GLU A 950 -0.83 51.65 3.64
CA GLU A 950 -1.04 50.85 4.86
C GLU A 950 -0.01 49.71 5.03
N SER A 951 0.71 49.68 6.17
CA SER A 951 1.72 48.65 6.45
C SER A 951 1.13 47.25 6.69
N PRO A 952 1.85 46.14 6.43
CA PRO A 952 1.39 44.77 6.71
C PRO A 952 0.87 44.57 8.13
N TRP A 953 1.52 45.20 9.11
CA TRP A 953 1.13 45.18 10.52
C TRP A 953 -0.20 45.89 10.76
N GLN A 954 -0.38 47.09 10.19
CA GLN A 954 -1.64 47.84 10.29
C GLN A 954 -2.79 47.13 9.57
N ARG A 955 -2.52 46.51 8.41
CA ARG A 955 -3.51 45.73 7.67
C ARG A 955 -4.06 44.61 8.53
N VAL A 956 -3.19 43.80 9.17
CA VAL A 956 -3.63 42.72 10.08
C VAL A 956 -4.42 43.25 11.28
N ILE A 957 -3.98 44.36 11.88
CA ILE A 957 -4.71 44.99 13.00
C ILE A 957 -6.09 45.50 12.59
N LYS A 958 -6.26 45.97 11.35
CA LYS A 958 -7.52 46.54 10.86
C LYS A 958 -8.48 45.50 10.28
N THR A 959 -7.96 44.51 9.56
CA THR A 959 -8.77 43.47 8.92
C THR A 959 -9.09 42.33 9.88
N HIS A 960 -8.33 42.18 10.97
CA HIS A 960 -8.40 41.02 11.86
C HIS A 960 -8.13 39.68 11.16
N GLU A 961 -7.55 39.72 9.96
CA GLU A 961 -7.26 38.54 9.15
C GLU A 961 -5.75 38.29 9.07
N PRO A 962 -5.31 37.02 8.97
CA PRO A 962 -3.91 36.70 8.72
C PRO A 962 -3.47 37.22 7.36
N LEU A 963 -2.22 37.66 7.27
CA LEU A 963 -1.59 38.15 6.05
C LEU A 963 -0.43 37.24 5.66
N HIS A 964 -0.48 36.72 4.44
CA HIS A 964 0.52 35.86 3.83
C HIS A 964 1.15 36.58 2.63
N LEU A 965 2.48 36.57 2.55
CA LEU A 965 3.28 37.23 1.54
C LEU A 965 4.25 36.20 0.93
N PRO A 966 3.84 35.53 -0.17
CA PRO A 966 4.67 34.52 -0.83
C PRO A 966 5.84 35.16 -1.57
N GLU A 967 6.96 34.45 -1.65
CA GLU A 967 8.13 34.79 -2.49
C GLU A 967 8.62 36.24 -2.28
N LEU A 968 8.78 36.66 -1.02
CA LEU A 968 9.40 37.94 -0.69
C LEU A 968 10.92 37.87 -0.96
N HIS A 969 11.34 38.50 -2.06
CA HIS A 969 12.74 38.61 -2.46
C HIS A 969 13.46 39.63 -1.57
N LEU A 970 14.42 39.15 -0.78
CA LEU A 970 15.30 39.96 0.04
C LEU A 970 16.70 39.99 -0.55
N SER A 971 17.23 41.19 -0.73
CA SER A 971 18.64 41.40 -1.07
C SER A 971 19.36 41.94 0.16
N SER A 972 20.40 41.23 0.61
CA SER A 972 21.28 41.75 1.66
C SER A 972 22.17 42.84 1.06
N SER A 973 22.36 43.95 1.78
CA SER A 973 23.25 45.03 1.35
C SER A 973 24.74 44.65 1.36
N GLN A 974 25.11 43.54 2.02
CA GLN A 974 26.50 43.08 2.16
C GLN A 974 26.87 41.87 1.28
N ASN A 975 25.93 40.98 0.99
CA ASN A 975 26.12 39.83 0.11
C ASN A 975 25.11 39.91 -1.03
N LYS A 976 25.57 39.99 -2.29
CA LYS A 976 24.74 39.98 -3.52
C LYS A 976 23.86 38.71 -3.70
N GLN A 977 23.70 37.88 -2.67
CA GLN A 977 22.81 36.73 -2.68
C GLN A 977 21.38 37.18 -2.36
N GLU A 978 20.51 36.88 -3.31
CA GLU A 978 19.06 37.03 -3.18
C GLU A 978 18.51 35.85 -2.37
N VAL A 979 17.81 36.16 -1.28
CA VAL A 979 17.12 35.19 -0.44
C VAL A 979 15.63 35.37 -0.66
N VAL A 980 14.92 34.30 -0.98
CA VAL A 980 13.47 34.34 -1.20
C VAL A 980 12.78 33.77 0.03
N LEU A 981 11.91 34.55 0.68
CA LEU A 981 11.21 34.14 1.88
C LEU A 981 9.70 34.02 1.65
N ASP A 982 9.09 33.01 2.26
CA ASP A 982 7.65 33.00 2.51
C ASP A 982 7.37 33.62 3.88
N TYR A 983 6.62 34.73 3.92
CA TYR A 983 6.46 35.56 5.12
C TYR A 983 5.00 35.67 5.54
N SER A 984 4.71 35.60 6.85
CA SER A 984 3.33 35.64 7.36
C SER A 984 3.19 36.38 8.68
N LEU A 985 2.07 37.09 8.85
CA LEU A 985 1.63 37.72 10.09
C LEU A 985 0.25 37.17 10.47
N ILE A 986 0.09 36.68 11.69
CA ILE A 986 -1.13 36.00 12.12
C ILE A 986 -1.62 36.60 13.46
N PRO A 987 -2.82 37.19 13.50
CA PRO A 987 -3.37 37.78 14.72
C PRO A 987 -3.89 36.72 15.69
N ILE A 988 -3.68 36.96 17.00
CA ILE A 988 -4.20 36.17 18.11
C ILE A 988 -5.14 37.04 18.94
N PHE A 989 -6.39 36.61 19.11
CA PHE A 989 -7.44 37.33 19.83
C PHE A 989 -7.45 37.02 21.33
N ALA A 990 -7.92 37.97 22.14
CA ALA A 990 -8.00 37.85 23.60
C ALA A 990 -9.13 36.91 24.08
N SER A 991 -10.24 36.77 23.33
CA SER A 991 -11.30 35.78 23.59
C SER A 991 -12.18 35.54 22.34
N GLU A 992 -12.93 34.43 22.27
CA GLU A 992 -13.86 34.15 21.15
C GLU A 992 -15.04 35.13 21.05
N GLU A 993 -15.42 35.79 22.15
CA GLU A 993 -16.53 36.75 22.20
C GLU A 993 -16.08 38.21 22.01
N GLN A 994 -14.77 38.47 22.05
CA GLN A 994 -14.20 39.81 21.87
C GLN A 994 -13.24 39.84 20.68
N ASP A 995 -13.56 40.69 19.71
CA ASP A 995 -12.82 40.90 18.46
C ASP A 995 -11.53 41.73 18.67
N THR A 996 -10.80 41.51 19.78
CA THR A 996 -9.63 42.30 20.18
C THR A 996 -8.36 41.47 20.06
N ILE A 997 -7.45 41.89 19.18
CA ILE A 997 -6.15 41.22 18.97
C ILE A 997 -5.23 41.52 20.16
N ARG A 998 -4.67 40.46 20.76
CA ARG A 998 -3.73 40.52 21.88
C ARG A 998 -2.28 40.32 21.45
N PHE A 999 -2.01 39.39 20.53
CA PHE A 999 -0.67 39.10 20.03
C PHE A 999 -0.67 38.94 18.51
N ILE A 1000 0.49 39.08 17.86
CA ILE A 1000 0.69 38.75 16.44
C ILE A 1000 1.89 37.81 16.34
N VAL A 1001 1.68 36.67 15.68
CA VAL A 1001 2.75 35.71 15.35
C VAL A 1001 3.31 36.07 13.98
N VAL A 1002 4.62 36.15 13.88
CA VAL A 1002 5.35 36.37 12.64
C VAL A 1002 6.12 35.10 12.28
N SER A 1003 5.99 34.64 11.04
CA SER A 1003 6.73 33.50 10.50
C SER A 1003 7.49 33.91 9.24
N ALA A 1004 8.71 33.42 9.10
CA ALA A 1004 9.52 33.54 7.89
C ALA A 1004 10.18 32.19 7.54
N VAL A 1005 9.97 31.70 6.32
CA VAL A 1005 10.53 30.44 5.80
C VAL A 1005 11.36 30.74 4.56
N ASP A 1006 12.57 30.19 4.45
CA ASP A 1006 13.45 30.38 3.27
C ASP A 1006 13.11 29.35 2.18
N ILE A 1007 12.73 29.85 1.00
CA ILE A 1007 12.32 29.05 -0.17
C ILE A 1007 13.26 29.21 -1.37
N THR A 1008 14.46 29.77 -1.17
CA THR A 1008 15.41 30.11 -2.25
C THR A 1008 15.75 28.91 -3.14
N ARG A 1009 16.05 27.75 -2.54
CA ARG A 1009 16.41 26.52 -3.29
C ARG A 1009 15.24 25.97 -4.12
N GLN A 1010 14.01 26.12 -3.64
CA GLN A 1010 12.81 25.63 -4.32
C GLN A 1010 12.56 26.42 -5.62
N VAL A 1011 12.70 27.75 -5.56
CA VAL A 1011 12.55 28.61 -6.73
C VAL A 1011 13.61 28.33 -7.79
N GLN A 1012 14.88 28.12 -7.38
CA GLN A 1012 15.98 27.81 -8.30
C GLN A 1012 15.77 26.48 -9.06
N ALA A 1013 15.42 25.40 -8.35
CA ALA A 1013 15.19 24.09 -8.98
C ALA A 1013 14.03 24.12 -10.00
N ARG A 1014 12.96 24.87 -9.70
CA ARG A 1014 11.83 25.03 -10.63
C ARG A 1014 12.22 25.76 -11.92
N GLN A 1015 13.11 26.76 -11.83
CA GLN A 1015 13.59 27.48 -13.00
C GLN A 1015 14.47 26.60 -13.91
N GLU A 1016 15.35 25.77 -13.34
CA GLU A 1016 16.19 24.83 -14.09
C GLU A 1016 15.37 23.80 -14.88
N LEU A 1017 14.33 23.24 -14.25
CA LEU A 1017 13.39 22.31 -14.89
C LEU A 1017 12.72 22.90 -16.13
N ILE A 1018 12.24 24.14 -16.02
CA ILE A 1018 11.57 24.84 -17.12
C ILE A 1018 12.54 25.03 -18.29
N GLN A 1019 13.79 25.38 -18.02
CA GLN A 1019 14.81 25.53 -19.06
C GLN A 1019 15.14 24.19 -19.74
N LEU A 1020 15.28 23.11 -18.96
CA LEU A 1020 15.64 21.79 -19.49
C LEU A 1020 14.53 21.20 -20.38
N ASN A 1021 13.26 21.31 -19.98
CA ASN A 1021 12.15 20.86 -20.81
C ASN A 1021 12.04 21.64 -22.12
N ARG A 1022 12.23 22.97 -22.07
CA ARG A 1022 12.22 23.80 -23.29
C ARG A 1022 13.29 23.36 -24.29
N LEU A 1023 14.51 23.07 -23.83
CA LEU A 1023 15.60 22.57 -24.67
C LEU A 1023 15.33 21.18 -25.24
N LYS A 1024 14.61 20.31 -24.50
CA LYS A 1024 14.20 18.97 -24.95
C LYS A 1024 13.18 19.07 -26.08
N ASP A 1025 12.16 19.89 -25.91
CA ASP A 1025 11.07 20.05 -26.89
C ASP A 1025 11.59 20.65 -28.20
N GLU A 1026 12.52 21.61 -28.12
CA GLU A 1026 13.18 22.21 -29.28
C GLU A 1026 14.04 21.19 -30.05
N PHE A 1027 14.81 20.33 -29.35
CA PHE A 1027 15.58 19.26 -29.96
C PHE A 1027 14.72 18.23 -30.70
N LEU A 1028 13.64 17.76 -30.08
CA LEU A 1028 12.73 16.77 -30.67
C LEU A 1028 12.00 17.33 -31.90
N SER A 1029 11.63 18.61 -31.87
CA SER A 1029 10.98 19.29 -33.01
C SER A 1029 11.92 19.38 -34.22
N LEU A 1030 13.16 19.84 -34.02
CA LEU A 1030 14.17 19.95 -35.08
C LEU A 1030 14.56 18.57 -35.65
N ALA A 1031 14.80 17.58 -34.79
CA ALA A 1031 15.16 16.23 -35.22
C ALA A 1031 14.05 15.58 -36.06
N SER A 1032 12.79 15.73 -35.64
CA SER A 1032 11.63 15.19 -36.38
C SER A 1032 11.48 15.80 -37.76
N HIS A 1033 11.77 17.09 -37.91
CA HIS A 1033 11.70 17.78 -39.21
C HIS A 1033 12.81 17.30 -40.15
N GLU A 1034 14.06 17.29 -39.67
CA GLU A 1034 15.23 16.98 -40.49
C GLU A 1034 15.36 15.51 -40.87
N LEU A 1035 14.82 14.58 -40.06
CA LEU A 1035 14.75 13.15 -40.43
C LEU A 1035 13.60 12.87 -41.41
N ARG A 1036 12.48 13.58 -41.30
CA ARG A 1036 11.29 13.37 -42.15
C ARG A 1036 11.56 13.74 -43.60
N THR A 1037 12.32 14.80 -43.86
CA THR A 1037 12.62 15.28 -45.22
C THR A 1037 13.33 14.24 -46.10
N PRO A 1038 14.49 13.67 -45.72
CA PRO A 1038 15.16 12.62 -46.51
C PRO A 1038 14.32 11.35 -46.58
N LEU A 1039 13.64 10.95 -45.51
CA LEU A 1039 12.76 9.77 -45.51
C LEU A 1039 11.60 9.90 -46.51
N THR A 1040 10.96 11.08 -46.55
CA THR A 1040 9.89 11.37 -47.52
C THR A 1040 10.44 11.33 -48.95
N SER A 1041 11.66 11.82 -49.17
CA SER A 1041 12.33 11.78 -50.48
C SER A 1041 12.66 10.34 -50.91
N ILE A 1042 13.21 9.51 -50.02
CA ILE A 1042 13.48 8.09 -50.28
C ILE A 1042 12.19 7.37 -50.65
N MET A 1043 11.11 7.59 -49.88
CA MET A 1043 9.83 6.94 -50.12
C MET A 1043 9.22 7.37 -51.46
N GLY A 1044 9.24 8.67 -51.77
CA GLY A 1044 8.76 9.20 -53.05
C GLY A 1044 9.53 8.67 -54.26
N HIS A 1045 10.87 8.66 -54.20
CA HIS A 1045 11.70 8.09 -55.26
C HIS A 1045 11.51 6.57 -55.39
N SER A 1046 11.34 5.85 -54.27
CA SER A 1046 11.07 4.40 -54.28
C SER A 1046 9.72 4.07 -54.93
N GLU A 1047 8.68 4.86 -54.65
CA GLU A 1047 7.37 4.73 -55.31
C GLU A 1047 7.44 5.00 -56.82
N LEU A 1048 8.22 6.03 -57.23
CA LEU A 1048 8.45 6.34 -58.63
C LEU A 1048 9.20 5.21 -59.33
N LEU A 1049 10.21 4.63 -58.67
CA LEU A 1049 10.96 3.48 -59.18
C LEU A 1049 10.05 2.25 -59.32
N GLN A 1050 9.21 1.95 -58.33
CA GLN A 1050 8.24 0.85 -58.43
C GLN A 1050 7.24 1.06 -59.58
N ARG A 1051 6.78 2.30 -59.81
CA ARG A 1051 5.89 2.63 -60.94
C ARG A 1051 6.60 2.47 -62.28
N ALA A 1052 7.88 2.85 -62.36
CA ALA A 1052 8.71 2.65 -63.55
C ALA A 1052 8.91 1.15 -63.85
N LEU A 1053 9.26 0.35 -62.83
CA LEU A 1053 9.43 -1.10 -62.95
C LEU A 1053 8.14 -1.84 -63.34
N LYS A 1054 6.98 -1.43 -62.81
CA LYS A 1054 5.67 -2.00 -63.21
C LYS A 1054 5.30 -1.70 -64.67
N ARG A 1055 5.76 -0.57 -65.23
CA ARG A 1055 5.55 -0.23 -66.65
C ARG A 1055 6.44 -1.07 -67.57
N LEU A 1056 7.63 -1.45 -67.11
CA LEU A 1056 8.52 -2.38 -67.81
C LEU A 1056 7.93 -3.80 -67.87
N ASP A 1057 7.30 -4.27 -66.79
CA ASP A 1057 6.66 -5.60 -66.72
C ASP A 1057 5.42 -5.72 -67.64
N ASN A 1058 4.72 -4.60 -67.87
CA ASN A 1058 3.56 -4.53 -68.77
C ASN A 1058 3.91 -4.37 -70.27
N GLY A 1059 5.20 -4.39 -70.63
CA GLY A 1059 5.64 -4.38 -72.04
C GLY A 1059 5.51 -3.04 -72.78
N GLU A 1060 5.29 -1.92 -72.07
CA GLU A 1060 5.03 -0.60 -72.67
C GLU A 1060 6.29 0.23 -72.97
N VAL A 1061 7.51 -0.23 -72.61
CA VAL A 1061 8.75 0.54 -72.77
C VAL A 1061 9.87 -0.31 -73.40
N SER A 1062 10.57 0.26 -74.39
CA SER A 1062 11.74 -0.35 -75.03
C SER A 1062 12.94 -0.39 -74.07
N LYS A 1063 13.73 -1.48 -74.13
CA LYS A 1063 14.91 -1.81 -73.28
C LYS A 1063 16.08 -0.81 -73.27
N THR A 1064 15.90 0.44 -73.73
CA THR A 1064 17.00 1.37 -74.04
C THR A 1064 17.07 2.66 -73.21
N ASP A 1065 16.27 2.83 -72.14
CA ASP A 1065 16.32 4.05 -71.31
C ASP A 1065 16.41 3.78 -69.79
N PHE A 1066 17.33 2.92 -69.35
CA PHE A 1066 17.63 2.69 -67.90
C PHE A 1066 18.25 3.90 -67.17
N SER A 1067 18.46 5.03 -67.86
CA SER A 1067 19.12 6.20 -67.30
C SER A 1067 18.27 6.92 -66.24
N GLN A 1068 16.94 6.86 -66.36
CA GLN A 1068 16.02 7.48 -65.40
C GLN A 1068 15.88 6.64 -64.13
N GLU A 1069 15.79 5.32 -64.24
CA GLU A 1069 15.73 4.41 -63.09
C GLU A 1069 17.04 4.44 -62.30
N ALA A 1070 18.19 4.47 -63.00
CA ALA A 1070 19.50 4.63 -62.36
C ALA A 1070 19.61 5.96 -61.61
N HIS A 1071 19.09 7.06 -62.17
CA HIS A 1071 19.06 8.36 -61.48
C HIS A 1071 18.15 8.37 -60.25
N ILE A 1072 16.97 7.72 -60.32
CA ILE A 1072 16.07 7.58 -59.17
C ILE A 1072 16.73 6.74 -58.05
N LEU A 1073 17.44 5.67 -58.41
CA LEU A 1073 18.18 4.84 -57.46
C LEU A 1073 19.33 5.62 -56.80
N ASP A 1074 20.09 6.38 -57.59
CA ASP A 1074 21.17 7.25 -57.08
C ASP A 1074 20.64 8.30 -56.10
N MET A 1075 19.47 8.90 -56.39
CA MET A 1075 18.78 9.80 -55.47
C MET A 1075 18.38 9.12 -54.16
N ILE A 1076 17.92 7.87 -54.19
CA ILE A 1076 17.61 7.09 -52.97
C ILE A 1076 18.89 6.85 -52.15
N VAL A 1077 19.96 6.40 -52.80
CA VAL A 1077 21.25 6.14 -52.13
C VAL A 1077 21.82 7.42 -51.52
N HIS A 1078 21.78 8.54 -52.25
CA HIS A 1078 22.21 9.84 -51.76
C HIS A 1078 21.42 10.29 -50.52
N GLN A 1079 20.09 10.18 -50.55
CA GLN A 1079 19.26 10.54 -49.39
C GLN A 1079 19.47 9.59 -48.20
N SER A 1080 19.76 8.31 -48.44
CA SER A 1080 20.07 7.33 -47.40
C SER A 1080 21.41 7.64 -46.71
N ARG A 1081 22.47 7.93 -47.48
CA ARG A 1081 23.77 8.37 -46.92
C ARG A 1081 23.63 9.65 -46.10
N ARG A 1082 22.83 10.60 -46.58
CA ARG A 1082 22.52 11.84 -45.84
C ARG A 1082 21.80 11.56 -44.52
N LEU A 1083 20.80 10.68 -44.52
CA LEU A 1083 20.08 10.29 -43.31
C LEU A 1083 21.04 9.66 -42.28
N ASN A 1084 21.95 8.79 -42.73
CA ASN A 1084 22.93 8.15 -41.85
C ASN A 1084 23.87 9.18 -41.21
N HIS A 1085 24.36 10.15 -42.00
CA HIS A 1085 25.20 11.24 -41.49
C HIS A 1085 24.49 12.10 -40.43
N LEU A 1086 23.19 12.43 -40.64
CA LEU A 1086 22.41 13.19 -39.65
C LEU A 1086 22.23 12.40 -38.34
N ILE A 1087 22.06 11.07 -38.43
CA ILE A 1087 21.96 10.20 -37.25
C ILE A 1087 23.28 10.18 -36.48
N GLU A 1088 24.41 10.08 -37.17
CA GLU A 1088 25.75 10.13 -36.58
C GLU A 1088 26.01 11.47 -35.86
N GLU A 1089 25.68 12.60 -36.49
CA GLU A 1089 25.79 13.93 -35.87
C GLU A 1089 24.93 14.04 -34.59
N MET A 1090 23.71 13.49 -34.60
CA MET A 1090 22.83 13.47 -33.43
C MET A 1090 23.43 12.62 -32.30
N VAL A 1091 24.01 11.46 -32.61
CA VAL A 1091 24.68 10.60 -31.63
C VAL A 1091 25.88 11.32 -31.01
N ASP A 1092 26.72 11.97 -31.82
CA ASP A 1092 27.89 12.69 -31.32
C ASP A 1092 27.49 13.81 -30.33
N ILE A 1093 26.40 14.53 -30.57
CA ILE A 1093 25.90 15.55 -29.62
C ILE A 1093 25.44 14.93 -28.31
N THR A 1094 24.73 13.81 -28.37
CA THR A 1094 24.28 13.13 -27.16
C THR A 1094 25.46 12.63 -26.32
N ARG A 1095 26.53 12.14 -26.98
CA ARG A 1095 27.79 11.74 -26.32
C ARG A 1095 28.56 12.93 -25.76
N ILE A 1096 28.59 14.07 -26.45
CA ILE A 1096 29.24 15.29 -25.97
C ILE A 1096 28.55 15.79 -24.70
N ARG A 1097 27.21 15.75 -24.65
CA ARG A 1097 26.41 16.16 -23.47
C ARG A 1097 26.55 15.23 -22.28
N SER A 1098 26.71 13.93 -22.49
CA SER A 1098 26.84 12.95 -21.41
C SER A 1098 28.27 12.83 -20.86
N GLU A 1099 29.19 13.71 -21.29
CA GLU A 1099 30.64 13.64 -21.04
C GLU A 1099 31.31 12.35 -21.56
N GLN A 1100 30.58 11.49 -22.26
CA GLN A 1100 31.07 10.20 -22.78
C GLN A 1100 31.77 10.31 -24.15
N PHE A 1101 31.89 11.52 -24.69
CA PHE A 1101 32.63 11.77 -25.92
C PHE A 1101 34.15 11.73 -25.65
N GLU A 1102 34.68 10.51 -25.54
CA GLU A 1102 36.10 10.27 -25.32
C GLU A 1102 36.87 10.20 -26.66
N ILE A 1103 38.05 10.81 -26.70
CA ILE A 1103 39.02 10.59 -27.78
C ILE A 1103 39.77 9.30 -27.43
N LYS A 1104 39.30 8.18 -27.99
CA LYS A 1104 39.74 6.83 -27.58
C LYS A 1104 41.01 6.36 -28.29
N HIS A 1105 41.29 6.89 -29.48
CA HIS A 1105 42.36 6.40 -30.35
C HIS A 1105 43.31 7.54 -30.74
N LYS A 1106 44.07 8.06 -29.77
CA LYS A 1106 45.13 9.02 -30.10
C LYS A 1106 46.34 8.27 -30.64
N GLU A 1107 46.69 8.54 -31.88
CA GLU A 1107 47.86 7.97 -32.56
C GLU A 1107 48.69 9.07 -33.22
N ASN A 1108 49.90 8.72 -33.66
CA ASN A 1108 50.78 9.65 -34.35
C ASN A 1108 50.31 9.80 -35.80
N VAL A 1109 49.47 10.80 -36.04
CA VAL A 1109 48.85 11.08 -37.35
C VAL A 1109 49.67 12.14 -38.08
N ASN A 1110 49.99 11.90 -39.35
CA ASN A 1110 50.57 12.92 -40.22
C ASN A 1110 49.44 13.82 -40.76
N ILE A 1111 49.33 15.03 -40.20
CA ILE A 1111 48.25 15.98 -40.52
C ILE A 1111 48.27 16.42 -41.98
N ILE A 1112 49.45 16.50 -42.62
CA ILE A 1112 49.55 16.89 -44.03
C ILE A 1112 48.97 15.80 -44.93
N GLN A 1113 49.27 14.53 -44.65
CA GLN A 1113 48.69 13.40 -45.37
C GLN A 1113 47.18 13.32 -45.17
N LEU A 1114 46.69 13.53 -43.94
CA LEU A 1114 45.27 13.54 -43.65
C LEU A 1114 44.53 14.66 -44.39
N VAL A 1115 45.11 15.87 -44.42
CA VAL A 1115 44.54 17.00 -45.19
C VAL A 1115 44.53 16.68 -46.68
N GLN A 1116 45.60 16.09 -47.23
CA GLN A 1116 45.63 15.66 -48.63
C GLN A 1116 44.53 14.63 -48.93
N HIS A 1117 44.37 13.63 -48.06
CA HIS A 1117 43.33 12.61 -48.19
C HIS A 1117 41.92 13.22 -48.21
N VAL A 1118 41.64 14.16 -47.30
CA VAL A 1118 40.35 14.87 -47.29
C VAL A 1118 40.15 15.69 -48.57
N LEU A 1119 41.18 16.38 -49.04
CA LEU A 1119 41.09 17.19 -50.26
C LEU A 1119 40.86 16.34 -51.52
N GLU A 1120 41.37 15.10 -51.56
CA GLU A 1120 41.13 14.17 -52.66
C GLU A 1120 39.64 13.85 -52.84
N GLN A 1121 38.87 13.83 -51.74
CA GLN A 1121 37.41 13.60 -51.77
C GLN A 1121 36.65 14.73 -52.49
N TYR A 1122 37.27 15.89 -52.69
CA TYR A 1122 36.67 17.07 -53.34
C TYR A 1122 37.32 17.44 -54.70
N ILE A 1123 38.11 16.54 -55.29
CA ILE A 1123 38.77 16.77 -56.60
C ILE A 1123 37.76 17.09 -57.71
N ASP A 1124 36.59 16.44 -57.71
CA ASP A 1124 35.53 16.66 -58.70
C ASP A 1124 34.63 17.88 -58.38
N SER A 1125 34.99 18.67 -57.36
CA SER A 1125 34.24 19.87 -57.02
C SER A 1125 34.39 20.96 -58.10
N LYS A 1126 33.43 21.89 -58.15
CA LYS A 1126 33.47 23.05 -59.07
C LYS A 1126 34.50 24.12 -58.63
N HIS A 1127 35.39 23.80 -57.69
CA HIS A 1127 36.32 24.72 -57.05
C HIS A 1127 37.75 24.22 -57.17
N GLU A 1128 38.68 25.15 -57.38
CA GLU A 1128 40.10 24.87 -57.29
C GLU A 1128 40.51 24.89 -55.81
N ILE A 1129 40.88 23.73 -55.24
CA ILE A 1129 41.25 23.62 -53.83
C ILE A 1129 42.77 23.49 -53.72
N ASN A 1130 43.41 24.50 -53.12
CA ASN A 1130 44.87 24.62 -53.06
C ASN A 1130 45.38 24.37 -51.64
N LEU A 1131 46.25 23.37 -51.48
CA LEU A 1131 46.97 23.09 -50.24
C LEU A 1131 48.26 23.92 -50.17
N ILE A 1132 48.39 24.74 -49.13
CA ILE A 1132 49.57 25.57 -48.87
C ILE A 1132 50.23 25.07 -47.58
N THR A 1133 51.41 24.45 -47.70
CA THR A 1133 52.24 24.01 -46.57
C THR A 1133 53.70 24.34 -46.83
N ARG A 1134 54.48 24.52 -45.75
CA ARG A 1134 55.95 24.70 -45.80
C ARG A 1134 56.73 23.46 -45.36
N ASP A 1135 56.05 22.55 -44.68
CA ASP A 1135 56.59 21.30 -44.17
C ASP A 1135 56.06 20.14 -45.02
N ASP A 1136 56.84 19.07 -45.17
CA ASP A 1136 56.45 17.85 -45.88
C ASP A 1136 55.67 16.88 -44.99
N GLU A 1137 55.90 16.93 -43.66
CA GLU A 1137 55.27 16.07 -42.66
C GLU A 1137 55.12 16.79 -41.32
N ILE A 1138 53.94 16.68 -40.71
CA ILE A 1138 53.66 17.18 -39.36
C ILE A 1138 52.90 16.10 -38.59
N ILE A 1139 53.58 15.49 -37.62
CA ILE A 1139 53.02 14.42 -36.78
C ILE A 1139 52.37 15.02 -35.53
N VAL A 1140 51.10 14.68 -35.30
CA VAL A 1140 50.33 15.09 -34.11
C VAL A 1140 49.74 13.85 -33.45
N ASN A 1141 49.75 13.82 -32.13
CA ASN A 1141 49.08 12.76 -31.37
C ASN A 1141 47.57 13.05 -31.26
N SER A 1142 46.79 12.54 -32.21
CA SER A 1142 45.35 12.83 -32.38
C SER A 1142 44.57 11.61 -32.84
N ASP A 1143 43.24 11.69 -32.76
CA ASP A 1143 42.33 10.70 -33.35
C ASP A 1143 42.07 11.04 -34.82
N GLU A 1144 42.65 10.25 -35.72
CA GLU A 1144 42.66 10.52 -37.17
C GLU A 1144 41.25 10.77 -37.71
N GLY A 1145 40.31 9.86 -37.43
CA GLY A 1145 38.94 9.96 -37.93
C GLY A 1145 38.18 11.16 -37.39
N ARG A 1146 38.43 11.58 -36.14
CA ARG A 1146 37.82 12.80 -35.58
C ARG A 1146 38.40 14.08 -36.16
N ILE A 1147 39.69 14.11 -36.45
CA ILE A 1147 40.30 15.26 -37.14
C ILE A 1147 39.87 15.30 -38.62
N GLU A 1148 39.72 14.15 -39.26
CA GLU A 1148 39.13 14.03 -40.59
C GLU A 1148 37.71 14.64 -40.62
N GLN A 1149 36.89 14.34 -39.61
CA GLN A 1149 35.55 14.92 -39.45
C GLN A 1149 35.57 16.45 -39.32
N VAL A 1150 36.54 17.02 -38.59
CA VAL A 1150 36.73 18.49 -38.50
C VAL A 1150 37.06 19.07 -39.88
N LEU A 1151 37.99 18.44 -40.60
CA LEU A 1151 38.41 18.87 -41.93
C LEU A 1151 37.27 18.79 -42.95
N ASN A 1152 36.54 17.68 -42.99
CA ASN A 1152 35.36 17.49 -43.84
C ASN A 1152 34.27 18.53 -43.55
N ASN A 1153 34.03 18.88 -42.28
CA ASN A 1153 33.09 19.92 -41.92
C ASN A 1153 33.52 21.32 -42.39
N LEU A 1154 34.82 21.64 -42.30
CA LEU A 1154 35.33 22.94 -42.73
C LEU A 1154 35.43 23.07 -44.25
N VAL A 1155 36.02 22.09 -44.93
CA VAL A 1155 36.18 22.06 -46.39
C VAL A 1155 34.82 21.92 -47.07
N GLY A 1156 33.94 21.06 -46.55
CA GLY A 1156 32.56 20.94 -47.03
C GLY A 1156 31.79 22.25 -46.92
N ASN A 1157 31.93 22.99 -45.82
CA ASN A 1157 31.32 24.32 -45.69
C ASN A 1157 31.92 25.33 -46.68
N ALA A 1158 33.24 25.34 -46.86
CA ALA A 1158 33.89 26.21 -47.83
C ALA A 1158 33.39 25.96 -49.26
N VAL A 1159 33.26 24.69 -49.67
CA VAL A 1159 32.70 24.31 -50.98
C VAL A 1159 31.23 24.72 -51.12
N LYS A 1160 30.45 24.60 -50.06
CA LYS A 1160 29.01 24.89 -50.06
C LYS A 1160 28.68 26.37 -50.13
N TYR A 1161 29.46 27.22 -49.47
CA TYR A 1161 29.18 28.66 -49.30
C TYR A 1161 30.01 29.56 -50.23
N SER A 1162 30.96 28.99 -50.97
CA SER A 1162 31.76 29.70 -51.98
C SER A 1162 31.07 29.67 -53.36
N PRO A 1163 31.07 30.77 -54.14
CA PRO A 1163 30.57 30.76 -55.52
C PRO A 1163 31.43 29.87 -56.43
N ALA A 1164 30.79 29.10 -57.32
CA ALA A 1164 31.47 28.18 -58.24
C ALA A 1164 32.62 28.85 -59.02
N GLY A 1165 33.78 28.18 -59.08
CA GLY A 1165 34.99 28.67 -59.75
C GLY A 1165 35.88 29.60 -58.91
N LYS A 1166 35.50 29.91 -57.65
CA LYS A 1166 36.39 30.59 -56.70
C LYS A 1166 37.31 29.59 -55.98
N PRO A 1167 38.60 29.92 -55.79
CA PRO A 1167 39.53 29.01 -55.14
C PRO A 1167 39.23 28.89 -53.64
N ILE A 1168 39.49 27.71 -53.09
CA ILE A 1168 39.47 27.44 -51.65
C ILE A 1168 40.92 27.18 -51.24
N GLU A 1169 41.41 27.92 -50.25
CA GLU A 1169 42.78 27.77 -49.75
C GLU A 1169 42.75 26.98 -48.44
N VAL A 1170 43.43 25.83 -48.40
CA VAL A 1170 43.71 25.10 -47.16
C VAL A 1170 45.17 25.30 -46.81
N ARG A 1171 45.44 25.96 -45.68
CA ARG A 1171 46.79 26.26 -45.22
C ARG A 1171 47.12 25.46 -43.97
N VAL A 1172 48.27 24.82 -43.96
CA VAL A 1172 48.82 24.13 -42.78
C VAL A 1172 50.13 24.81 -42.41
N GLU A 1173 50.19 25.37 -41.21
CA GLU A 1173 51.37 26.05 -40.67
C GLU A 1173 51.76 25.47 -39.31
N ARG A 1174 53.04 25.15 -39.15
CA ARG A 1174 53.62 24.69 -37.88
C ARG A 1174 54.23 25.86 -37.10
N ASP A 1175 53.85 26.02 -35.83
CA ASP A 1175 54.57 26.85 -34.86
C ASP A 1175 55.34 25.95 -33.86
N LYS A 1176 56.04 26.54 -32.88
CA LYS A 1176 56.86 25.82 -31.89
C LYS A 1176 56.08 24.85 -31.01
N HIS A 1177 54.78 25.08 -30.80
CA HIS A 1177 53.96 24.34 -29.84
C HIS A 1177 52.64 23.79 -30.42
N GLU A 1178 52.22 24.26 -31.60
CA GLU A 1178 50.95 23.87 -32.22
C GLU A 1178 51.07 23.83 -33.75
N VAL A 1179 50.25 23.01 -34.39
CA VAL A 1179 49.98 23.10 -35.83
C VAL A 1179 48.66 23.83 -36.02
N THR A 1180 48.62 24.81 -36.91
CA THR A 1180 47.41 25.56 -37.27
C THR A 1180 46.99 25.21 -38.68
N ILE A 1181 45.73 24.84 -38.83
CA ILE A 1181 45.09 24.56 -40.11
C ILE A 1181 44.06 25.66 -40.35
N ALA A 1182 44.10 26.27 -41.53
CA ALA A 1182 43.17 27.30 -41.96
C ALA A 1182 42.46 26.88 -43.25
N VAL A 1183 41.13 26.97 -43.28
CA VAL A 1183 40.33 26.76 -44.49
C VAL A 1183 39.69 28.10 -44.85
N ARG A 1184 40.03 28.64 -46.01
CA ARG A 1184 39.58 29.95 -46.48
C ARG A 1184 38.76 29.84 -47.75
N ASP A 1185 37.61 30.49 -47.73
CA ASP A 1185 36.68 30.64 -48.85
C ASP A 1185 36.52 32.11 -49.27
N GLU A 1186 36.00 32.34 -50.47
CA GLU A 1186 35.57 33.66 -50.97
C GLU A 1186 34.03 33.76 -51.03
N GLY A 1187 33.34 33.21 -50.04
CA GLY A 1187 31.89 33.18 -49.90
C GLY A 1187 31.25 34.48 -49.42
N VAL A 1188 30.00 34.35 -48.97
CA VAL A 1188 29.15 35.48 -48.54
C VAL A 1188 29.66 36.22 -47.30
N GLY A 1189 30.58 35.62 -46.52
CA GLY A 1189 31.08 36.15 -45.26
C GLY A 1189 30.04 36.19 -44.14
N ILE A 1190 30.49 36.45 -42.91
CA ILE A 1190 29.71 36.36 -41.66
C ILE A 1190 29.80 37.70 -40.91
N SER A 1191 28.69 38.24 -40.40
CA SER A 1191 28.68 39.51 -39.67
C SER A 1191 29.31 39.38 -38.27
N GLU A 1192 29.86 40.47 -37.70
CA GLU A 1192 30.49 40.43 -36.37
C GLU A 1192 29.57 39.93 -35.25
N GLU A 1193 28.26 40.18 -35.36
CA GLU A 1193 27.27 39.65 -34.42
C GLU A 1193 27.10 38.13 -34.57
N GLN A 1194 27.03 37.64 -35.81
CA GLN A 1194 26.86 36.22 -36.13
C GLN A 1194 28.11 35.39 -35.81
N GLN A 1195 29.31 35.99 -35.92
CA GLN A 1195 30.58 35.32 -35.60
C GLN A 1195 30.65 34.86 -34.14
N ARG A 1196 29.96 35.56 -33.21
CA ARG A 1196 29.94 35.18 -31.78
C ARG A 1196 29.18 33.89 -31.51
N HIS A 1197 28.24 33.55 -32.38
CA HIS A 1197 27.28 32.46 -32.17
C HIS A 1197 27.47 31.30 -33.15
N ILE A 1198 28.37 31.41 -34.15
CA ILE A 1198 28.51 30.39 -35.20
C ILE A 1198 28.97 29.01 -34.70
N PHE A 1199 29.65 28.98 -33.55
CA PHE A 1199 30.06 27.76 -32.88
C PHE A 1199 29.03 27.27 -31.86
N GLU A 1200 27.90 27.97 -31.70
CA GLU A 1200 26.79 27.52 -30.84
C GLU A 1200 25.95 26.44 -31.53
N ARG A 1201 25.32 25.60 -30.71
CA ARG A 1201 24.48 24.49 -31.17
C ARG A 1201 23.26 25.02 -31.93
N PHE A 1202 22.90 24.36 -33.04
CA PHE A 1202 21.73 24.67 -33.87
C PHE A 1202 21.77 26.09 -34.48
N TYR A 1203 22.89 26.79 -34.37
CA TYR A 1203 23.01 28.14 -34.89
C TYR A 1203 23.28 28.13 -36.39
N ARG A 1204 22.54 28.94 -37.14
CA ARG A 1204 22.69 29.12 -38.59
C ARG A 1204 22.55 30.58 -38.98
N VAL A 1205 23.34 31.00 -39.96
CA VAL A 1205 23.23 32.31 -40.59
C VAL A 1205 22.11 32.28 -41.63
N HIS A 1206 20.96 32.87 -41.31
CA HIS A 1206 19.84 33.04 -42.22
C HIS A 1206 20.00 34.33 -43.04
N ASN A 1207 20.34 34.21 -44.32
CA ASN A 1207 20.33 35.30 -45.30
C ASN A 1207 19.45 34.89 -46.51
N ASP A 1208 18.79 35.85 -47.16
CA ASP A 1208 17.93 35.62 -48.34
C ASP A 1208 18.64 34.90 -49.51
N ALA A 1209 19.98 34.97 -49.57
CA ALA A 1209 20.82 34.26 -50.54
C ALA A 1209 21.12 32.78 -50.18
N ASN A 1210 20.89 32.36 -48.92
CA ASN A 1210 21.27 31.05 -48.36
C ASN A 1210 20.07 30.15 -48.03
N ALA A 1211 18.85 30.54 -48.36
CA ALA A 1211 17.63 29.80 -48.01
C ALA A 1211 17.57 28.38 -48.61
N ALA A 1212 18.32 28.10 -49.68
CA ALA A 1212 18.38 26.80 -50.35
C ALA A 1212 19.45 25.83 -49.80
N ILE A 1213 20.28 26.27 -48.83
CA ILE A 1213 21.44 25.51 -48.35
C ILE A 1213 21.05 24.76 -47.06
N GLU A 1214 20.69 23.48 -47.17
CA GLU A 1214 20.16 22.65 -46.06
C GLU A 1214 21.24 22.13 -45.08
N GLY A 1215 20.96 22.07 -43.76
CA GLY A 1215 21.84 21.53 -42.72
C GLY A 1215 21.39 21.86 -41.30
N LEU A 1216 21.72 21.04 -40.30
CA LEU A 1216 21.26 21.15 -38.91
C LEU A 1216 21.94 22.26 -38.07
N GLY A 1217 23.04 22.86 -38.56
CA GLY A 1217 23.83 23.82 -37.77
C GLY A 1217 24.66 23.17 -36.66
N LEU A 1218 25.01 21.89 -36.83
CA LEU A 1218 25.69 21.08 -35.82
C LEU A 1218 27.15 20.79 -36.16
N GLY A 1219 27.51 20.71 -37.45
CA GLY A 1219 28.87 20.37 -37.89
C GLY A 1219 29.96 21.30 -37.33
N LEU A 1220 29.74 22.62 -37.29
CA LEU A 1220 30.72 23.57 -36.71
C LEU A 1220 30.84 23.45 -35.19
N TYR A 1221 29.73 23.19 -34.49
CA TYR A 1221 29.73 22.95 -33.05
C TYR A 1221 30.48 21.65 -32.71
N ILE A 1222 30.24 20.57 -33.47
CA ILE A 1222 30.93 19.28 -33.29
C ILE A 1222 32.43 19.44 -33.59
N ALA A 1223 32.78 20.14 -34.67
CA ALA A 1223 34.17 20.41 -35.02
C ALA A 1223 34.90 21.20 -33.91
N HIS A 1224 34.24 22.22 -33.35
CA HIS A 1224 34.76 22.98 -32.22
C HIS A 1224 35.00 22.09 -30.98
N GLU A 1225 34.03 21.25 -30.61
CA GLU A 1225 34.16 20.32 -29.47
C GLU A 1225 35.27 19.27 -29.67
N ILE A 1226 35.41 18.74 -30.88
CA ILE A 1226 36.51 17.80 -31.21
C ILE A 1226 37.86 18.48 -31.01
N VAL A 1227 38.04 19.70 -31.54
CA VAL A 1227 39.31 20.45 -31.44
C VAL A 1227 39.62 20.79 -29.97
N VAL A 1228 38.64 21.26 -29.21
CA VAL A 1228 38.81 21.61 -27.78
C VAL A 1228 39.21 20.37 -26.97
N ARG A 1229 38.59 19.21 -27.21
CA ARG A 1229 38.95 17.96 -26.51
C ARG A 1229 40.34 17.41 -26.92
N HIS A 1230 40.82 17.76 -28.10
CA HIS A 1230 42.20 17.50 -28.51
C HIS A 1230 43.23 18.46 -27.87
N GLY A 1231 42.78 19.42 -27.04
CA GLY A 1231 43.64 20.43 -26.41
C GLY A 1231 43.95 21.60 -27.33
N GLY A 1232 43.23 21.73 -28.44
CA GLY A 1232 43.35 22.79 -29.42
C GLY A 1232 42.36 23.92 -29.22
N ARG A 1233 42.40 24.92 -30.12
CA ARG A 1233 41.40 25.99 -30.23
C ARG A 1233 40.93 26.16 -31.66
N MET A 1234 39.69 26.60 -31.84
CA MET A 1234 39.07 26.89 -33.12
C MET A 1234 38.52 28.33 -33.13
N TRP A 1235 38.71 29.05 -34.22
CA TRP A 1235 38.24 30.43 -34.38
C TRP A 1235 38.00 30.75 -35.86
N LEU A 1236 37.54 31.96 -36.17
CA LEU A 1236 37.30 32.39 -37.55
C LEU A 1236 37.68 33.86 -37.74
N GLU A 1237 37.96 34.21 -38.98
CA GLU A 1237 38.05 35.59 -39.46
C GLU A 1237 37.16 35.73 -40.69
N SER A 1238 36.16 36.61 -40.64
CA SER A 1238 35.23 36.78 -41.75
C SER A 1238 34.80 38.24 -41.89
N LYS A 1239 34.55 38.65 -43.13
CA LYS A 1239 33.95 39.95 -43.45
C LYS A 1239 32.83 39.73 -44.46
N PRO A 1240 31.61 40.28 -44.23
CA PRO A 1240 30.52 40.16 -45.19
C PRO A 1240 30.94 40.54 -46.61
N GLY A 1241 30.66 39.68 -47.58
CA GLY A 1241 30.98 39.83 -49.00
C GLY A 1241 32.45 39.60 -49.40
N LYS A 1242 33.33 39.19 -48.47
CA LYS A 1242 34.76 38.93 -48.73
C LYS A 1242 35.19 37.49 -48.41
N GLY A 1243 34.26 36.62 -48.05
CA GLY A 1243 34.53 35.24 -47.62
C GLY A 1243 34.88 35.09 -46.14
N SER A 1244 35.14 33.84 -45.75
CA SER A 1244 35.50 33.45 -44.39
C SER A 1244 36.77 32.63 -44.37
N ALA A 1245 37.52 32.72 -43.26
CA ALA A 1245 38.63 31.84 -42.95
C ALA A 1245 38.37 31.20 -41.59
N PHE A 1246 38.20 29.88 -41.57
CA PHE A 1246 38.09 29.10 -40.34
C PHE A 1246 39.44 28.52 -39.98
N TYR A 1247 39.82 28.65 -38.71
CA TYR A 1247 41.08 28.20 -38.19
C TYR A 1247 40.85 27.19 -37.07
N PHE A 1248 41.67 26.16 -37.03
CA PHE A 1248 41.83 25.35 -35.83
C PHE A 1248 43.29 25.01 -35.60
N SER A 1249 43.63 24.78 -34.34
CA SER A 1249 44.99 24.42 -33.91
C SER A 1249 44.97 23.11 -33.15
N LEU A 1250 46.05 22.34 -33.28
CA LEU A 1250 46.27 21.13 -32.50
C LEU A 1250 47.65 21.23 -31.83
N PRO A 1251 47.79 20.85 -30.56
CA PRO A 1251 49.08 20.89 -29.88
C PRO A 1251 50.04 19.86 -30.50
N LEU A 1252 51.26 20.28 -30.82
CA LEU A 1252 52.33 19.36 -31.18
C LEU A 1252 52.80 18.69 -29.89
N SER A 1253 52.79 17.36 -29.86
CA SER A 1253 53.28 16.58 -28.73
C SER A 1253 54.66 17.08 -28.31
N THR A 1254 54.85 17.28 -26.99
CA THR A 1254 56.20 17.45 -26.41
C THR A 1254 56.87 16.10 -26.25
#